data_AF-A0A2B4S5E0-F1
#
_entry.id   AF-A0A2B4S5E0-F1
#
_cell.length_a   1.000
_cell.length_b   1.000
_cell.length_c   1.000
_cell.angle_alpha   90.00
_cell.angle_beta   90.00
_cell.angle_gamma   90.00
#
_symmetry.space_group_name_H-M   'P 1'
#
loop_
_entity.id
_entity.type
_entity.pdbx_description
1 polymer ?
#
loop_
_entity_poly.entity_id
_entity_poly.type
_entity_poly.pdbx_seq_one_letter_code
_entity_poly.pdbx_strand_id
1 'polypeptide(L)'
;MARYASSLLINVNDLLHLQGVEKQKVEFKKAWHGKQGPRGTYWQVVHTICAYANDFFNDNGGYIIIGVDEKETWEDSDDRQVNYPPVGVSAKDLERIQREILGACRAQIKPDYHPVLSPEMVECPDGIRKHVLVIWAMASDNKPHTCKENEKGRDLYYVRQGTETKMATPVQIEELLRQGNKIPFDDRRAIDYECGRQLSEGDIDLHLVKKFLKDVQSKMLEHEDKEDSVEFYMRMRLLRRVGDKRSGDHLLPVWVPRNVAILFFHPTPHEFLRGARTEIAIYSHDDVTDEVPVTGPIDHQIDTVLSIIVKRTKEDARYEFVAYPERALREAVVNAFHHRGYPGPSPTLTKEHFTEGSKVPEVPSRNRRIAEFLKERKLAEARFTGVRTIFKSMKQNKNPMPSFDFDPTHFRVRLPGHPKHTAYSILRDVNTLCAKGEKDDAVKLLMGILDGHLQNENPVMCSDMLICKLLELYDDDISHPDVQPYERFISEKLKFRIPLISELCKWCVADEMPDISIGVTIVKELVLKGATNEDLQSAISKAVSLCQERSEDGRPVLESIQNAHKLFEAMGDVTQTNSYVAFQFACCKFDLYINTINQTDKCRYKQQEKHRDRQADRHRKDLIPYLKEAEDYVYKAIQLTNEEYKRHHAMQYRQLGYIHSQLYLIKKSTVAKITAFYDNARKYNPKIKISRVFIPPEYQSRYMPTSPSLESQLSDTSFEW
;
A
#
# COMPACT_ATOMS: atom_id res chain seq x y z
N MET A 1 -3.76 43.75 6.47
CA MET A 1 -2.45 43.21 6.07
C MET A 1 -2.65 42.45 4.77
N ALA A 2 -1.91 42.76 3.71
CA ALA A 2 -1.97 41.97 2.48
C ALA A 2 -1.52 40.54 2.83
N ARG A 3 -2.40 39.55 2.66
CA ARG A 3 -2.00 38.14 2.73
C ARG A 3 -1.18 37.86 1.47
N TYR A 4 0.08 37.46 1.64
CA TYR A 4 0.89 36.99 0.53
C TYR A 4 0.31 35.64 0.07
N ALA A 5 -0.04 35.53 -1.21
CA ALA A 5 -0.46 34.25 -1.76
C ALA A 5 0.75 33.31 -1.84
N SER A 6 0.63 32.13 -1.24
CA SER A 6 1.67 31.09 -1.35
C SER A 6 1.87 30.72 -2.81
N SER A 7 3.10 30.52 -3.24
CA SER A 7 3.50 30.07 -4.59
C SER A 7 4.09 28.66 -4.61
N LEU A 8 3.87 27.85 -3.56
CA LEU A 8 4.51 26.55 -3.38
C LEU A 8 3.55 25.39 -3.66
N LEU A 9 4.03 24.42 -4.45
CA LEU A 9 3.34 23.13 -4.64
C LEU A 9 3.24 22.36 -3.31
N ILE A 10 4.37 22.24 -2.63
CA ILE A 10 4.50 21.59 -1.34
C ILE A 10 4.08 22.52 -0.20
N ASN A 11 3.49 21.96 0.85
CA ASN A 11 3.18 22.70 2.06
C ASN A 11 4.47 23.12 2.78
N VAL A 12 4.55 24.39 3.23
CA VAL A 12 5.73 24.87 3.98
C VAL A 12 6.03 24.04 5.23
N ASN A 13 5.01 23.49 5.89
CA ASN A 13 5.22 22.63 7.05
C ASN A 13 5.90 21.32 6.65
N ASP A 14 5.53 20.72 5.52
CA ASP A 14 6.16 19.50 5.01
C ASP A 14 7.64 19.77 4.67
N LEU A 15 7.97 20.95 4.11
CA LEU A 15 9.36 21.37 3.90
C LEU A 15 10.16 21.49 5.21
N LEU A 16 9.58 22.10 6.26
CA LEU A 16 10.23 22.24 7.56
C LEU A 16 10.48 20.90 8.26
N HIS A 17 9.63 19.90 7.99
CA HIS A 17 9.73 18.55 8.56
C HIS A 17 10.42 17.56 7.61
N LEU A 18 10.85 18.01 6.43
CA LEU A 18 11.44 17.18 5.37
C LEU A 18 10.55 15.98 5.01
N GLN A 19 9.23 16.18 5.02
CA GLN A 19 8.24 15.20 4.63
C GLN A 19 7.94 15.31 3.13
N GLY A 20 8.06 14.21 2.39
CA GLY A 20 7.81 14.21 0.94
C GLY A 20 8.89 14.91 0.10
N VAL A 21 9.99 15.39 0.70
CA VAL A 21 11.10 16.06 0.03
C VAL A 21 12.44 15.50 0.49
N GLU A 22 13.40 15.34 -0.43
CA GLU A 22 14.76 14.94 -0.05
C GLU A 22 15.56 16.06 0.61
N LYS A 23 16.38 15.69 1.61
CA LYS A 23 17.23 16.62 2.36
C LYS A 23 18.11 17.49 1.46
N GLN A 24 18.70 16.90 0.41
CA GLN A 24 19.54 17.62 -0.55
C GLN A 24 18.81 18.75 -1.30
N LYS A 25 17.48 18.66 -1.43
CA LYS A 25 16.63 19.65 -2.08
C LYS A 25 16.19 20.78 -1.15
N VAL A 26 16.60 20.76 0.12
CA VAL A 26 16.26 21.80 1.09
C VAL A 26 17.55 22.36 1.71
N GLU A 27 17.60 23.68 1.87
CA GLU A 27 18.65 24.40 2.58
C GLU A 27 17.98 25.36 3.56
N PHE A 28 18.38 25.33 4.83
CA PHE A 28 17.87 26.27 5.83
C PHE A 28 18.88 27.39 6.08
N LYS A 29 18.37 28.62 6.25
CA LYS A 29 19.19 29.77 6.64
C LYS A 29 18.48 30.59 7.70
N LYS A 30 19.16 30.78 8.82
CA LYS A 30 18.65 31.55 9.97
C LYS A 30 18.17 32.95 9.57
N ALA A 31 18.95 33.64 8.74
CA ALA A 31 18.64 34.99 8.26
C ALA A 31 19.32 35.29 6.92
N TRP A 32 18.77 36.25 6.18
CA TRP A 32 19.40 36.84 5.02
C TRP A 32 20.26 38.04 5.44
N HIS A 33 21.55 37.97 5.14
CA HIS A 33 22.48 39.08 5.29
C HIS A 33 22.96 39.52 3.91
N GLY A 34 22.69 40.77 3.55
CA GLY A 34 23.12 41.34 2.28
C GLY A 34 24.64 41.40 2.12
N LYS A 35 25.08 41.91 0.96
CA LYS A 35 26.47 41.86 0.49
C LYS A 35 27.52 42.46 1.45
N GLN A 36 27.14 43.43 2.30
CA GLN A 36 28.04 44.13 3.22
C GLN A 36 28.11 43.54 4.65
N GLY A 37 27.54 42.35 4.88
CA GLY A 37 27.54 41.71 6.20
C GLY A 37 28.85 40.99 6.55
N PRO A 38 29.37 41.11 7.79
CA PRO A 38 30.55 40.37 8.23
C PRO A 38 30.16 38.89 8.41
N ARG A 39 30.52 38.02 7.45
CA ARG A 39 30.13 36.59 7.35
C ARG A 39 28.66 36.37 6.97
N GLY A 40 28.19 37.06 5.93
CA GLY A 40 26.80 36.99 5.48
C GLY A 40 26.41 35.73 4.69
N THR A 41 25.12 35.41 4.71
CA THR A 41 24.49 34.30 3.96
C THR A 41 24.32 34.58 2.46
N TYR A 42 24.66 35.80 2.00
CA TYR A 42 24.55 36.25 0.60
C TYR A 42 25.12 35.24 -0.41
N TRP A 43 26.42 34.96 -0.34
CA TRP A 43 27.08 34.09 -1.31
C TRP A 43 26.60 32.65 -1.21
N GLN A 44 26.37 32.16 0.02
CA GLN A 44 25.84 30.82 0.24
C GLN A 44 24.51 30.63 -0.51
N VAL A 45 23.55 31.53 -0.28
CA VAL A 45 22.23 31.45 -0.91
C VAL A 45 22.34 31.57 -2.44
N VAL A 46 23.12 32.52 -2.96
CA VAL A 46 23.23 32.74 -4.41
C VAL A 46 23.95 31.56 -5.10
N HIS A 47 24.99 31.00 -4.48
CA HIS A 47 25.66 29.78 -4.96
C HIS A 47 24.71 28.59 -4.93
N THR A 48 23.90 28.44 -3.88
CA THR A 48 22.89 27.37 -3.78
C THR A 48 21.78 27.53 -4.83
N ILE A 49 21.33 28.76 -5.11
CA ILE A 49 20.39 29.03 -6.22
C ILE A 49 21.00 28.61 -7.56
N CYS A 50 22.26 28.98 -7.82
CA CYS A 50 22.97 28.58 -9.04
C CYS A 50 23.09 27.05 -9.15
N ALA A 51 23.43 26.37 -8.05
CA ALA A 51 23.51 24.91 -7.99
C ALA A 51 22.16 24.23 -8.29
N TYR A 52 21.07 24.71 -7.69
CA TYR A 52 19.73 24.19 -7.98
C TYR A 52 19.26 24.49 -9.40
N ALA A 53 19.58 25.66 -9.95
CA ALA A 53 19.29 26.00 -11.34
C ALA A 53 20.02 25.08 -12.34
N ASN A 54 21.26 24.68 -12.01
CA ASN A 54 22.07 23.74 -12.77
C ASN A 54 21.53 22.31 -12.74
N ASP A 55 20.82 21.92 -11.68
CA ASP A 55 20.05 20.67 -11.61
C ASP A 55 20.82 19.44 -12.14
N PHE A 56 22.02 19.22 -11.58
CA PHE A 56 22.98 18.21 -12.07
C PHE A 56 22.41 16.78 -12.10
N PHE A 57 21.61 16.43 -11.08
CA PHE A 57 20.95 15.13 -10.95
C PHE A 57 19.52 15.10 -11.51
N ASN A 58 19.14 16.14 -12.26
CA ASN A 58 17.82 16.28 -12.86
C ASN A 58 16.68 16.05 -11.84
N ASP A 59 16.80 16.62 -10.63
CA ASP A 59 15.85 16.47 -9.52
C ASP A 59 14.86 17.64 -9.40
N ASN A 60 14.87 18.52 -10.38
CA ASN A 60 14.04 19.72 -10.48
C ASN A 60 14.43 20.84 -9.49
N GLY A 61 15.70 20.92 -9.08
CA GLY A 61 16.21 22.00 -8.24
C GLY A 61 15.85 21.84 -6.76
N GLY A 62 15.52 22.93 -6.05
CA GLY A 62 15.29 22.85 -4.61
C GLY A 62 14.74 24.12 -3.96
N TYR A 63 14.67 24.09 -2.63
CA TYR A 63 14.10 25.09 -1.76
C TYR A 63 15.15 25.62 -0.78
N ILE A 64 15.23 26.93 -0.62
CA ILE A 64 16.02 27.56 0.44
C ILE A 64 15.05 28.31 1.35
N ILE A 65 15.08 28.07 2.66
CA ILE A 65 14.15 28.69 3.61
C ILE A 65 14.90 29.66 4.53
N ILE A 66 14.59 30.94 4.38
CA ILE A 66 15.12 32.02 5.21
C ILE A 66 14.23 32.21 6.45
N GLY A 67 14.85 32.34 7.62
CA GLY A 67 14.17 32.48 8.92
C GLY A 67 14.13 31.17 9.72
N VAL A 68 14.91 30.16 9.33
CA VAL A 68 14.92 28.83 9.95
C VAL A 68 16.36 28.46 10.29
N ASP A 69 16.60 28.06 11.53
CA ASP A 69 17.93 27.68 12.02
C ASP A 69 18.03 26.14 12.07
N GLU A 70 19.20 25.60 11.73
CA GLU A 70 19.45 24.15 11.80
C GLU A 70 19.89 23.75 13.21
N LYS A 71 19.62 22.50 13.62
CA LYS A 71 20.11 21.98 14.90
C LYS A 71 21.62 21.72 14.83
N GLU A 72 22.36 22.12 15.87
CA GLU A 72 23.80 21.84 15.98
C GLU A 72 24.10 20.43 16.50
N THR A 73 23.17 19.81 17.26
CA THR A 73 23.33 18.47 17.86
C THR A 73 22.12 17.57 17.61
N TRP A 74 22.37 16.25 17.55
CA TRP A 74 21.37 15.20 17.25
C TRP A 74 20.85 14.48 18.52
N GLU A 75 21.08 15.04 19.72
CA GLU A 75 20.81 14.37 21.00
C GLU A 75 19.37 14.55 21.52
N ASP A 76 18.55 15.35 20.83
CA ASP A 76 17.15 15.57 21.21
C ASP A 76 16.21 14.50 20.67
N SER A 77 15.16 14.18 21.44
CA SER A 77 14.04 13.28 21.05
C SER A 77 13.19 13.77 19.87
N ASP A 78 13.55 14.92 19.28
CA ASP A 78 12.82 15.56 18.19
C ASP A 78 13.55 15.33 16.86
N ASP A 79 12.99 14.43 16.05
CA ASP A 79 13.50 14.00 14.75
C ASP A 79 13.61 15.13 13.70
N ARG A 80 13.12 16.34 13.98
CA ARG A 80 13.26 17.51 13.10
C ARG A 80 14.72 17.97 13.04
N GLN A 81 15.18 18.30 11.84
CA GLN A 81 16.54 18.82 11.58
C GLN A 81 16.70 20.32 11.87
N VAL A 82 15.61 21.00 12.24
CA VAL A 82 15.56 22.45 12.44
C VAL A 82 15.19 22.79 13.87
N ASN A 83 15.67 23.94 14.35
CA ASN A 83 15.20 24.53 15.59
C ASN A 83 13.76 25.02 15.38
N TYR A 84 12.83 24.40 16.10
CA TYR A 84 11.40 24.71 16.01
C TYR A 84 10.89 25.27 17.35
N PRO A 85 10.11 26.37 17.37
CA PRO A 85 9.58 27.12 16.22
C PRO A 85 10.67 27.90 15.45
N PRO A 86 10.44 28.20 14.15
CA PRO A 86 11.42 28.94 13.35
C PRO A 86 11.65 30.35 13.90
N VAL A 87 12.85 30.87 13.70
CA VAL A 87 13.25 32.24 14.09
C VAL A 87 12.30 33.27 13.47
N GLY A 88 12.00 33.06 12.19
CA GLY A 88 11.14 33.88 11.35
C GLY A 88 11.84 35.10 10.76
N VAL A 89 11.14 35.75 9.84
CA VAL A 89 11.52 37.00 9.19
C VAL A 89 10.47 38.06 9.57
N SER A 90 10.91 39.28 9.87
CA SER A 90 9.98 40.38 10.12
C SER A 90 9.18 40.70 8.86
N ALA A 91 7.87 40.91 9.00
CA ALA A 91 6.99 41.24 7.87
C ALA A 91 7.44 42.51 7.12
N LYS A 92 8.09 43.45 7.81
CA LYS A 92 8.63 44.69 7.22
C LYS A 92 9.86 44.43 6.35
N ASP A 93 10.59 43.35 6.60
CA ASP A 93 11.83 43.01 5.91
C ASP A 93 11.60 42.11 4.68
N LEU A 94 10.46 41.42 4.60
CA LEU A 94 10.16 40.47 3.51
C LEU A 94 10.31 41.08 2.13
N GLU A 95 9.74 42.27 1.89
CA GLU A 95 9.80 42.91 0.57
C GLU A 95 11.24 43.33 0.21
N ARG A 96 11.95 43.89 1.19
CA ARG A 96 13.37 44.29 1.03
C ARG A 96 14.23 43.07 0.69
N ILE A 97 14.12 41.99 1.46
CA ILE A 97 14.89 40.76 1.27
C ILE A 97 14.60 40.14 -0.10
N GLN A 98 13.32 40.08 -0.52
CA GLN A 98 12.96 39.58 -1.85
C GLN A 98 13.64 40.38 -2.97
N ARG A 99 13.58 41.71 -2.89
CA ARG A 99 14.22 42.60 -3.88
C ARG A 99 15.74 42.44 -3.91
N GLU A 100 16.36 42.30 -2.75
CA GLU A 100 17.80 42.06 -2.63
C GLU A 100 18.22 40.71 -3.24
N ILE A 101 17.47 39.63 -2.98
CA ILE A 101 17.75 38.30 -3.55
C ILE A 101 17.61 38.30 -5.07
N LEU A 102 16.54 38.91 -5.61
CA LEU A 102 16.36 39.02 -7.07
C LEU A 102 17.48 39.86 -7.72
N GLY A 103 17.85 40.97 -7.09
CA GLY A 103 18.98 41.80 -7.52
C GLY A 103 20.30 41.04 -7.48
N ALA A 104 20.53 40.23 -6.45
CA ALA A 104 21.69 39.36 -6.32
C ALA A 104 21.74 38.31 -7.45
N CYS A 105 20.63 37.63 -7.74
CA CYS A 105 20.57 36.64 -8.82
C CYS A 105 20.88 37.29 -10.17
N ARG A 106 20.25 38.42 -10.51
CA ARG A 106 20.49 39.15 -11.78
C ARG A 106 21.95 39.60 -11.93
N ALA A 107 22.57 40.03 -10.83
CA ALA A 107 23.92 40.56 -10.84
C ALA A 107 25.00 39.48 -10.86
N GLN A 108 24.74 38.32 -10.23
CA GLN A 108 25.77 37.32 -9.98
C GLN A 108 25.62 36.02 -10.78
N ILE A 109 24.43 35.67 -11.28
CA ILE A 109 24.18 34.42 -12.00
C ILE A 109 24.06 34.69 -13.51
N LYS A 110 24.77 33.91 -14.33
CA LYS A 110 24.78 34.02 -15.81
C LYS A 110 24.67 32.64 -16.48
N PRO A 111 23.84 32.44 -17.53
CA PRO A 111 22.79 33.34 -18.02
C PRO A 111 21.79 33.73 -16.92
N ASP A 112 21.00 34.77 -17.14
CA ASP A 112 20.08 35.29 -16.12
C ASP A 112 19.11 34.21 -15.62
N TYR A 113 18.96 34.11 -14.30
CA TYR A 113 18.08 33.17 -13.63
C TYR A 113 17.30 33.87 -12.51
N HIS A 114 16.01 33.55 -12.38
CA HIS A 114 15.12 34.13 -11.37
C HIS A 114 14.38 33.01 -10.62
N PRO A 115 14.63 32.81 -9.31
CA PRO A 115 13.87 31.86 -8.50
C PRO A 115 12.47 32.41 -8.17
N VAL A 116 11.56 31.52 -7.79
CA VAL A 116 10.27 31.92 -7.21
C VAL A 116 10.47 32.23 -5.74
N LEU A 117 9.98 33.39 -5.27
CA LEU A 117 10.07 33.81 -3.88
C LEU A 117 8.66 33.77 -3.27
N SER A 118 8.48 32.96 -2.23
CA SER A 118 7.18 32.77 -1.56
C SER A 118 7.29 33.11 -0.08
N PRO A 119 6.73 34.24 0.37
CA PRO A 119 6.55 34.51 1.79
C PRO A 119 5.49 33.58 2.38
N GLU A 120 5.88 32.76 3.34
CA GLU A 120 5.02 31.75 3.95
C GLU A 120 4.74 32.06 5.42
N MET A 121 3.54 31.67 5.87
CA MET A 121 3.13 31.75 7.27
C MET A 121 3.18 30.38 7.92
N VAL A 122 3.97 30.26 9.00
CA VAL A 122 4.08 29.08 9.84
C VAL A 122 3.34 29.34 11.15
N GLU A 123 2.40 28.46 11.48
CA GLU A 123 1.68 28.47 12.75
C GLU A 123 2.43 27.58 13.75
N CYS A 124 2.86 28.17 14.87
CA CYS A 124 3.62 27.48 15.91
C CYS A 124 2.68 26.94 17.02
N PRO A 125 3.13 25.99 17.87
CA PRO A 125 2.29 25.29 18.85
C PRO A 125 1.58 26.22 19.84
N ASP A 126 2.15 27.41 20.11
CA ASP A 126 1.59 28.41 21.02
C ASP A 126 0.61 29.39 20.31
N GLY A 127 0.19 29.08 19.08
CA GLY A 127 -0.61 29.99 18.23
C GLY A 127 0.19 31.17 17.67
N ILE A 128 1.50 31.23 17.93
CA ILE A 128 2.39 32.27 17.40
C ILE A 128 2.56 32.06 15.90
N ARG A 129 2.40 33.13 15.14
CA ARG A 129 2.57 33.15 13.69
C ARG A 129 3.93 33.77 13.33
N LYS A 130 4.73 33.01 12.58
CA LYS A 130 6.04 33.46 12.08
C LYS A 130 6.04 33.47 10.56
N HIS A 131 6.54 34.53 9.96
CA HIS A 131 6.82 34.55 8.53
C HIS A 131 8.15 33.86 8.26
N VAL A 132 8.23 33.09 7.20
CA VAL A 132 9.48 32.61 6.60
C VAL A 132 9.48 32.98 5.11
N LEU A 133 10.65 33.08 4.49
CA LEU A 133 10.74 33.29 3.04
C LEU A 133 11.30 32.03 2.39
N VAL A 134 10.49 31.39 1.54
CA VAL A 134 10.92 30.23 0.75
C VAL A 134 11.38 30.71 -0.62
N ILE A 135 12.63 30.40 -0.96
CA ILE A 135 13.21 30.59 -2.28
C ILE A 135 13.10 29.24 -3.00
N TRP A 136 12.21 29.14 -3.96
CA TRP A 136 12.07 27.95 -4.80
C TRP A 136 12.87 28.13 -6.09
N ALA A 137 14.05 27.51 -6.11
CA ALA A 137 14.98 27.52 -7.23
C ALA A 137 14.82 26.24 -8.05
N MET A 138 13.89 26.26 -9.00
CA MET A 138 13.65 25.15 -9.93
C MET A 138 14.75 25.04 -11.00
N ALA A 139 14.87 23.85 -11.59
CA ALA A 139 15.76 23.64 -12.71
C ALA A 139 15.55 24.66 -13.85
N SER A 140 16.64 25.07 -14.49
CA SER A 140 16.58 26.00 -15.61
C SER A 140 16.53 25.29 -16.95
N ASP A 141 15.75 25.86 -17.88
CA ASP A 141 15.76 25.48 -19.30
C ASP A 141 17.03 25.98 -20.03
N ASN A 142 17.74 26.96 -19.47
CA ASN A 142 18.93 27.60 -20.05
C ASN A 142 20.23 27.23 -19.30
N LYS A 143 20.25 26.07 -18.64
CA LYS A 143 21.45 25.57 -17.95
C LYS A 143 22.55 25.17 -18.96
N PRO A 144 23.84 25.18 -18.58
CA PRO A 144 24.34 25.52 -17.24
C PRO A 144 24.51 27.01 -16.99
N HIS A 145 24.28 27.40 -15.74
CA HIS A 145 24.55 28.71 -15.16
C HIS A 145 25.88 28.70 -14.41
N THR A 146 26.57 29.84 -14.47
CA THR A 146 27.68 30.20 -13.62
C THR A 146 27.25 31.23 -12.59
N CYS A 147 27.99 31.32 -11.50
CA CYS A 147 27.88 32.39 -10.52
C CYS A 147 29.26 32.91 -10.14
N LYS A 148 29.39 34.20 -9.84
CA LYS A 148 30.63 34.74 -9.26
C LYS A 148 31.00 34.03 -7.96
N GLU A 149 32.29 33.71 -7.83
CA GLU A 149 32.85 33.12 -6.60
C GLU A 149 32.70 34.05 -5.39
N ASN A 150 33.02 35.32 -5.60
CA ASN A 150 32.90 36.39 -4.63
C ASN A 150 32.88 37.74 -5.38
N GLU A 151 32.93 38.87 -4.69
CA GLU A 151 32.80 40.19 -5.31
C GLU A 151 33.80 40.46 -6.45
N LYS A 152 35.03 39.97 -6.30
CA LYS A 152 36.14 40.16 -7.25
C LYS A 152 36.50 38.86 -7.98
N GLY A 153 35.78 37.78 -7.70
CA GLY A 153 36.04 36.45 -8.23
C GLY A 153 35.53 36.29 -9.67
N ARG A 154 35.97 35.21 -10.30
CA ARG A 154 35.49 34.78 -11.62
C ARG A 154 34.15 34.05 -11.51
N ASP A 155 33.50 33.87 -12.65
CA ASP A 155 32.30 33.05 -12.75
C ASP A 155 32.66 31.55 -12.71
N LEU A 156 31.96 30.80 -11.86
CA LEU A 156 32.17 29.36 -11.63
C LEU A 156 30.86 28.60 -11.70
N TYR A 157 30.94 27.31 -12.03
CA TYR A 157 29.81 26.40 -11.97
C TYR A 157 29.65 25.84 -10.55
N TYR A 158 28.41 25.79 -10.07
CA TYR A 158 28.06 25.20 -8.78
C TYR A 158 27.13 24.02 -8.98
N VAL A 159 27.30 22.99 -8.15
CA VAL A 159 26.44 21.80 -8.10
C VAL A 159 26.09 21.47 -6.66
N ARG A 160 24.93 20.82 -6.48
CA ARG A 160 24.50 20.27 -5.20
C ARG A 160 25.05 18.85 -5.07
N GLN A 161 25.82 18.57 -4.02
CA GLN A 161 26.34 17.25 -3.71
C GLN A 161 25.92 16.88 -2.30
N GLY A 162 24.95 15.96 -2.18
CA GLY A 162 24.24 15.76 -0.91
C GLY A 162 23.58 17.07 -0.46
N THR A 163 23.75 17.44 0.81
CA THR A 163 23.24 18.70 1.38
C THR A 163 24.20 19.88 1.22
N GLU A 164 25.29 19.76 0.45
CA GLU A 164 26.28 20.81 0.30
C GLU A 164 26.28 21.39 -1.12
N THR A 165 26.49 22.69 -1.22
CA THR A 165 26.76 23.37 -2.49
C THR A 165 28.27 23.46 -2.70
N LYS A 166 28.76 22.90 -3.80
CA LYS A 166 30.19 22.87 -4.13
C LYS A 166 30.45 23.45 -5.52
N MET A 167 31.67 23.93 -5.71
CA MET A 167 32.18 24.21 -7.05
C MET A 167 32.25 22.91 -7.86
N ALA A 168 31.79 22.97 -9.11
CA ALA A 168 31.81 21.81 -9.99
C ALA A 168 33.25 21.45 -10.37
N THR A 169 33.56 20.15 -10.35
CA THR A 169 34.84 19.62 -10.85
C THR A 169 34.90 19.70 -12.38
N PRO A 170 36.08 19.60 -13.01
CA PRO A 170 36.19 19.60 -14.47
C PRO A 170 35.27 18.58 -15.16
N VAL A 171 35.15 17.37 -14.60
CA VAL A 171 34.26 16.31 -15.10
C VAL A 171 32.79 16.70 -14.98
N GLN A 172 32.40 17.30 -13.85
CA GLN A 172 31.03 17.78 -13.66
C GLN A 172 30.69 18.95 -14.59
N ILE A 173 31.65 19.82 -14.89
CA ILE A 173 31.47 20.93 -15.86
C ILE A 173 31.23 20.37 -17.26
N GLU A 174 32.04 19.41 -17.70
CA GLU A 174 31.86 18.74 -18.99
C GLU A 174 30.46 18.11 -19.09
N GLU A 175 30.02 17.42 -18.03
CA GLU A 175 28.69 16.82 -17.98
C GLU A 175 27.57 17.87 -17.96
N LEU A 176 27.70 18.96 -17.21
CA LEU A 176 26.75 20.08 -17.20
C LEU A 176 26.60 20.70 -18.60
N LEU A 177 27.71 20.91 -19.30
CA LEU A 177 27.72 21.42 -20.67
C LEU A 177 27.06 20.43 -21.64
N ARG A 178 27.33 19.13 -21.49
CA ARG A 178 26.70 18.06 -22.28
C ARG A 178 25.19 17.98 -22.04
N GLN A 179 24.74 18.22 -20.82
CA GLN A 179 23.32 18.22 -20.43
C GLN A 179 22.58 19.51 -20.81
N GLY A 180 23.29 20.63 -20.99
CA GLY A 180 22.69 21.96 -21.17
C GLY A 180 21.64 22.06 -22.29
N ASN A 181 21.78 21.26 -23.35
CA ASN A 181 20.85 21.24 -24.48
C ASN A 181 19.74 20.18 -24.39
N LYS A 182 19.64 19.43 -23.28
CA LYS A 182 18.70 18.31 -23.15
C LYS A 182 17.63 18.59 -22.10
N ILE A 183 16.51 19.15 -22.55
CA ILE A 183 15.30 19.26 -21.72
C ILE A 183 14.68 17.85 -21.58
N PRO A 184 14.39 17.36 -20.37
CA PRO A 184 13.69 16.10 -20.12
C PRO A 184 12.34 16.02 -20.83
N PHE A 185 11.87 14.81 -21.16
CA PHE A 185 10.66 14.63 -21.96
C PHE A 185 9.45 15.35 -21.36
N ASP A 186 9.19 15.14 -20.08
CA ASP A 186 8.07 15.71 -19.34
C ASP A 186 8.06 17.25 -19.27
N ASP A 187 9.25 17.84 -19.39
CA ASP A 187 9.47 19.28 -19.32
C ASP A 187 9.50 19.97 -20.71
N ARG A 188 9.42 19.19 -21.80
CA ARG A 188 9.30 19.73 -23.17
C ARG A 188 7.87 20.22 -23.43
N ARG A 189 7.72 21.10 -24.44
CA ARG A 189 6.41 21.45 -24.98
C ARG A 189 5.69 20.19 -25.47
N ALA A 190 4.40 20.10 -25.17
CA ALA A 190 3.52 19.08 -25.71
C ALA A 190 3.20 19.38 -27.16
N ILE A 191 3.14 18.31 -27.95
CA ILE A 191 2.77 18.33 -29.37
C ILE A 191 1.73 17.24 -29.54
N ASP A 192 0.63 17.54 -30.20
CA ASP A 192 -0.31 16.53 -30.66
C ASP A 192 0.34 15.75 -31.81
N TYR A 193 0.80 14.53 -31.52
CA TYR A 193 1.51 13.70 -32.49
C TYR A 193 0.58 13.03 -33.51
N GLU A 194 -0.73 13.01 -33.27
CA GLU A 194 -1.69 12.37 -34.18
C GLU A 194 -2.09 13.32 -35.31
N CYS A 195 -2.45 14.56 -34.97
CA CYS A 195 -2.92 15.53 -35.97
C CYS A 195 -1.95 16.69 -36.23
N GLY A 196 -0.85 16.79 -35.49
CA GLY A 196 0.15 17.87 -35.65
C GLY A 196 -0.33 19.24 -35.15
N ARG A 197 -1.49 19.31 -34.47
CA ARG A 197 -2.03 20.55 -33.91
C ARG A 197 -1.14 21.08 -32.79
N GLN A 198 -0.99 22.39 -32.73
CA GLN A 198 -0.40 23.06 -31.57
C GLN A 198 -1.42 23.12 -30.43
N LEU A 199 -1.06 22.53 -29.30
CA LEU A 199 -1.83 22.62 -28.06
C LEU A 199 -1.71 24.01 -27.43
N SER A 200 -2.70 24.37 -26.62
CA SER A 200 -2.89 25.65 -25.95
C SER A 200 -3.18 25.46 -24.46
N GLU A 201 -3.18 26.54 -23.70
CA GLU A 201 -3.60 26.56 -22.30
C GLU A 201 -4.99 25.97 -22.05
N GLY A 202 -5.89 26.04 -23.05
CA GLY A 202 -7.24 25.47 -22.97
C GLY A 202 -7.28 23.95 -22.99
N ASP A 203 -6.18 23.31 -23.39
CA ASP A 203 -6.02 21.85 -23.33
C ASP A 203 -5.54 21.39 -21.92
N ILE A 204 -5.51 22.28 -20.93
CA ILE A 204 -5.27 21.91 -19.52
C ILE A 204 -6.61 21.98 -18.78
N ASP A 205 -7.02 20.84 -18.22
CA ASP A 205 -8.22 20.74 -17.39
C ASP A 205 -7.96 21.35 -16.00
N LEU A 206 -8.51 22.55 -15.81
CA LEU A 206 -8.40 23.30 -14.57
C LEU A 206 -8.97 22.55 -13.37
N HIS A 207 -10.00 21.71 -13.54
CA HIS A 207 -10.57 20.92 -12.46
C HIS A 207 -9.56 19.86 -11.98
N LEU A 208 -8.84 19.20 -12.88
CA LEU A 208 -7.79 18.25 -12.52
C LEU A 208 -6.63 18.94 -11.79
N VAL A 209 -6.22 20.13 -12.23
CA VAL A 209 -5.20 20.93 -11.53
C VAL A 209 -5.63 21.26 -10.10
N LYS A 210 -6.87 21.75 -9.93
CA LYS A 210 -7.42 22.09 -8.61
C LYS A 210 -7.55 20.88 -7.70
N LYS A 211 -8.03 19.75 -8.25
CA LYS A 211 -8.11 18.48 -7.53
C LYS A 211 -6.71 18.04 -7.05
N PHE A 212 -5.72 18.08 -7.93
CA PHE A 212 -4.34 17.75 -7.58
C PHE A 212 -3.81 18.61 -6.42
N LEU A 213 -3.96 19.94 -6.51
CA LEU A 213 -3.50 20.86 -5.47
C LEU A 213 -4.20 20.66 -4.14
N LYS A 214 -5.50 20.30 -4.16
CA LYS A 214 -6.27 19.96 -2.98
C LYS A 214 -5.75 18.68 -2.34
N ASP A 215 -5.50 17.66 -3.15
CA ASP A 215 -5.03 16.35 -2.68
C ASP A 215 -3.62 16.43 -2.08
N VAL A 216 -2.76 17.32 -2.57
CA VAL A 216 -1.42 17.60 -1.98
C VAL A 216 -1.43 18.68 -0.90
N GLN A 217 -2.60 19.23 -0.55
CA GLN A 217 -2.78 20.25 0.49
C GLN A 217 -1.95 21.53 0.27
N SER A 218 -1.84 21.96 -1.00
CA SER A 218 -1.13 23.18 -1.38
C SER A 218 -1.93 24.44 -0.99
N LYS A 219 -1.25 25.42 -0.39
CA LYS A 219 -1.83 26.74 -0.07
C LYS A 219 -2.05 27.63 -1.31
N MET A 220 -1.62 27.20 -2.50
CA MET A 220 -1.85 27.95 -3.74
C MET A 220 -3.34 28.12 -4.07
N LEU A 221 -4.20 27.21 -3.59
CA LEU A 221 -5.66 27.28 -3.81
C LEU A 221 -6.36 28.39 -3.01
N GLU A 222 -5.75 28.94 -1.96
CA GLU A 222 -6.41 29.94 -1.08
C GLU A 222 -6.71 31.28 -1.78
N HIS A 223 -6.15 31.52 -2.96
CA HIS A 223 -6.22 32.79 -3.68
C HIS A 223 -6.82 32.68 -5.09
N GLU A 224 -7.50 31.56 -5.38
CA GLU A 224 -8.03 31.20 -6.70
C GLU A 224 -9.04 32.20 -7.29
N ASP A 225 -9.95 32.75 -6.47
CA ASP A 225 -11.13 33.52 -6.93
C ASP A 225 -10.82 34.80 -7.73
N LYS A 226 -9.54 35.16 -7.89
CA LYS A 226 -9.09 36.42 -8.50
C LYS A 226 -8.02 36.25 -9.60
N GLU A 227 -7.58 35.03 -9.89
CA GLU A 227 -6.43 34.78 -10.77
C GLU A 227 -6.86 34.16 -12.10
N ASP A 228 -6.24 34.61 -13.21
CA ASP A 228 -6.42 33.97 -14.51
C ASP A 228 -5.77 32.58 -14.51
N SER A 229 -6.45 31.61 -15.11
CA SER A 229 -5.98 30.24 -15.31
C SER A 229 -4.57 30.16 -15.89
N VAL A 230 -4.22 31.04 -16.83
CA VAL A 230 -2.87 31.10 -17.42
C VAL A 230 -1.80 31.42 -16.38
N GLU A 231 -2.03 32.44 -15.55
CA GLU A 231 -1.08 32.83 -14.50
C GLU A 231 -0.90 31.69 -13.48
N PHE A 232 -2.00 31.02 -13.15
CA PHE A 232 -1.99 29.85 -12.28
C PHE A 232 -1.15 28.70 -12.85
N TYR A 233 -1.32 28.39 -14.14
CA TYR A 233 -0.53 27.39 -14.84
C TYR A 233 0.94 27.79 -14.98
N MET A 234 1.24 29.09 -15.13
CA MET A 234 2.61 29.61 -15.17
C MET A 234 3.33 29.41 -13.83
N ARG A 235 2.65 29.66 -12.70
CA ARG A 235 3.20 29.43 -11.35
C ARG A 235 3.53 27.96 -11.09
N MET A 236 2.72 27.05 -11.61
CA MET A 236 3.01 25.61 -11.60
C MET A 236 3.99 25.17 -12.71
N ARG A 237 4.50 26.10 -13.52
CA ARG A 237 5.35 25.85 -14.71
C ARG A 237 4.78 24.80 -15.66
N LEU A 238 3.47 24.81 -15.87
CA LEU A 238 2.78 23.91 -16.80
C LEU A 238 2.85 24.40 -18.24
N LEU A 239 3.15 25.68 -18.45
CA LEU A 239 3.20 26.32 -19.76
C LEU A 239 4.63 26.64 -20.20
N ARG A 240 4.82 26.79 -21.50
CA ARG A 240 6.02 27.31 -22.15
C ARG A 240 5.62 28.37 -23.18
N ARG A 241 6.30 29.51 -23.20
CA ARG A 241 6.12 30.53 -24.25
C ARG A 241 6.84 30.07 -25.51
N VAL A 242 6.15 30.09 -26.65
CA VAL A 242 6.74 29.70 -27.96
C VAL A 242 6.88 30.86 -28.93
N GLY A 243 6.33 32.01 -28.60
CA GLY A 243 6.39 33.23 -29.41
C GLY A 243 5.32 34.20 -28.97
N ASP A 244 5.06 35.20 -29.81
CA ASP A 244 3.99 36.17 -29.64
C ASP A 244 3.09 36.15 -30.86
N LYS A 245 1.78 36.32 -30.64
CA LYS A 245 0.77 36.46 -31.69
C LYS A 245 0.19 37.86 -31.63
N ARG A 246 0.07 38.49 -32.79
CA ARG A 246 -0.57 39.79 -32.91
C ARG A 246 -2.09 39.65 -32.76
N SER A 247 -2.67 40.42 -31.86
CA SER A 247 -4.11 40.57 -31.68
C SER A 247 -4.45 42.06 -31.64
N GLY A 248 -4.94 42.59 -32.77
CA GLY A 248 -5.05 44.03 -32.98
C GLY A 248 -3.69 44.74 -32.95
N ASP A 249 -3.57 45.74 -32.09
CA ASP A 249 -2.32 46.51 -31.86
C ASP A 249 -1.42 45.93 -30.76
N HIS A 250 -1.83 44.84 -30.10
CA HIS A 250 -1.07 44.21 -29.04
C HIS A 250 -0.39 42.92 -29.50
N LEU A 251 0.80 42.66 -28.96
CA LEU A 251 1.49 41.37 -29.05
C LEU A 251 1.17 40.58 -27.78
N LEU A 252 0.48 39.45 -27.94
CA LEU A 252 0.14 38.56 -26.83
C LEU A 252 1.05 37.33 -26.85
N PRO A 253 1.55 36.87 -25.69
CA PRO A 253 2.36 35.66 -25.61
C PRO A 253 1.55 34.44 -26.02
N VAL A 254 2.16 33.54 -26.79
CA VAL A 254 1.60 32.24 -27.15
C VAL A 254 2.15 31.20 -26.18
N TRP A 255 1.26 30.61 -25.40
CA TRP A 255 1.56 29.57 -24.44
C TRP A 255 1.22 28.20 -25.01
N VAL A 256 2.06 27.21 -24.70
CA VAL A 256 1.79 25.80 -24.98
C VAL A 256 2.00 24.99 -23.70
N PRO A 257 1.19 23.96 -23.44
CA PRO A 257 1.40 23.05 -22.33
C PRO A 257 2.75 22.33 -22.44
N ARG A 258 3.34 22.00 -21.30
CA ARG A 258 4.42 21.02 -21.19
C ARG A 258 3.82 19.61 -21.18
N ASN A 259 4.61 18.60 -21.54
CA ASN A 259 4.16 17.20 -21.55
C ASN A 259 3.60 16.78 -20.19
N VAL A 260 4.23 17.18 -19.08
CA VAL A 260 3.72 16.89 -17.72
C VAL A 260 2.33 17.47 -17.47
N ALA A 261 2.00 18.62 -18.07
CA ALA A 261 0.69 19.25 -17.92
C ALA A 261 -0.39 18.38 -18.56
N ILE A 262 -0.15 17.86 -19.77
CA ILE A 262 -1.08 16.94 -20.43
C ILE A 262 -1.16 15.63 -19.65
N LEU A 263 -0.03 15.05 -19.25
CA LEU A 263 0.02 13.76 -18.56
C LEU A 263 -0.74 13.71 -17.22
N PHE A 264 -0.81 14.82 -16.49
CA PHE A 264 -1.50 14.91 -15.19
C PHE A 264 -2.85 15.64 -15.25
N PHE A 265 -3.03 16.54 -16.22
CA PHE A 265 -4.15 17.48 -16.22
C PHE A 265 -4.90 17.53 -17.56
N HIS A 266 -4.85 16.45 -18.34
CA HIS A 266 -5.81 16.20 -19.43
C HIS A 266 -6.60 14.92 -19.13
N PRO A 267 -7.92 14.85 -19.38
CA PRO A 267 -8.70 13.62 -19.18
C PRO A 267 -8.26 12.45 -20.04
N THR A 268 -7.77 12.73 -21.26
CA THR A 268 -7.35 11.74 -22.28
C THR A 268 -5.90 11.96 -22.79
N PRO A 269 -4.86 11.91 -21.94
CA PRO A 269 -3.49 12.23 -22.37
C PRO A 269 -2.92 11.25 -23.40
N HIS A 270 -3.49 10.05 -23.48
CA HIS A 270 -3.16 8.98 -24.42
C HIS A 270 -3.49 9.31 -25.88
N GLU A 271 -4.39 10.27 -26.13
CA GLU A 271 -4.70 10.76 -27.49
C GLU A 271 -3.57 11.66 -28.02
N PHE A 272 -2.83 12.34 -27.14
CA PHE A 272 -1.77 13.28 -27.53
C PHE A 272 -0.38 12.67 -27.42
N LEU A 273 -0.18 11.84 -26.40
CA LEU A 273 1.14 11.31 -26.03
C LEU A 273 1.14 9.79 -26.15
N ARG A 274 1.91 9.29 -27.13
CA ARG A 274 2.12 7.85 -27.32
C ARG A 274 2.54 7.21 -26.00
N GLY A 275 1.96 6.04 -25.73
CA GLY A 275 2.18 5.24 -24.52
C GLY A 275 1.81 5.91 -23.20
N ALA A 276 1.05 7.02 -23.19
CA ALA A 276 0.39 7.52 -21.97
C ALA A 276 -0.82 6.66 -21.56
N ARG A 277 -0.69 5.34 -21.67
CA ARG A 277 -1.66 4.31 -21.25
C ARG A 277 -0.94 3.15 -20.59
N THR A 278 -1.66 2.35 -19.80
CA THR A 278 -1.13 1.14 -19.17
C THR A 278 -2.04 -0.02 -19.47
N GLU A 279 -1.48 -1.19 -19.75
CA GLU A 279 -2.24 -2.40 -20.06
C GLU A 279 -1.98 -3.41 -18.93
N ILE A 280 -3.06 -4.01 -18.42
CA ILE A 280 -2.99 -5.10 -17.44
C ILE A 280 -3.45 -6.36 -18.15
N ALA A 281 -2.55 -7.33 -18.29
CA ALA A 281 -2.88 -8.65 -18.79
C ALA A 281 -2.89 -9.65 -17.62
N ILE A 282 -3.96 -10.42 -17.49
CA ILE A 282 -4.10 -11.49 -16.49
C ILE A 282 -3.99 -12.83 -17.22
N TYR A 283 -3.09 -13.68 -16.76
CA TYR A 283 -2.83 -14.98 -17.37
C TYR A 283 -3.41 -16.12 -16.52
N SER A 284 -3.99 -17.13 -17.17
CA SER A 284 -4.24 -18.45 -16.58
C SER A 284 -3.61 -19.52 -17.47
N HIS A 285 -2.75 -20.37 -16.92
CA HIS A 285 -2.12 -21.47 -17.69
C HIS A 285 -1.52 -21.00 -19.05
N ASP A 286 -0.79 -19.88 -19.02
CA ASP A 286 -0.17 -19.19 -20.17
C ASP A 286 -1.11 -18.51 -21.18
N ASP A 287 -2.44 -18.63 -21.05
CA ASP A 287 -3.41 -17.91 -21.86
C ASP A 287 -3.82 -16.57 -21.21
N VAL A 288 -3.94 -15.52 -22.02
CA VAL A 288 -4.47 -14.22 -21.58
C VAL A 288 -5.98 -14.35 -21.36
N THR A 289 -6.42 -14.16 -20.13
CA THR A 289 -7.82 -14.24 -19.73
C THR A 289 -8.54 -12.90 -19.82
N ASP A 290 -7.86 -11.82 -19.42
CA ASP A 290 -8.38 -10.46 -19.40
C ASP A 290 -7.27 -9.48 -19.81
N GLU A 291 -7.58 -8.55 -20.73
CA GLU A 291 -6.77 -7.36 -20.99
C GLU A 291 -7.56 -6.11 -20.58
N VAL A 292 -7.04 -5.37 -19.59
CA VAL A 292 -7.68 -4.16 -19.09
C VAL A 292 -6.81 -2.95 -19.45
N PRO A 293 -7.21 -2.15 -20.46
CA PRO A 293 -6.54 -0.89 -20.74
C PRO A 293 -6.91 0.14 -19.67
N VAL A 294 -5.89 0.80 -19.12
CA VAL A 294 -6.02 1.88 -18.15
C VAL A 294 -5.48 3.16 -18.79
N THR A 295 -6.36 4.15 -18.95
CA THR A 295 -6.05 5.43 -19.58
C THR A 295 -6.43 6.59 -18.65
N GLY A 296 -6.08 7.82 -19.06
CA GLY A 296 -6.33 9.04 -18.28
C GLY A 296 -5.07 9.62 -17.64
N PRO A 297 -5.20 10.59 -16.72
CA PRO A 297 -4.05 11.15 -15.98
C PRO A 297 -3.17 10.09 -15.33
N ILE A 298 -1.85 10.30 -15.29
CA ILE A 298 -0.88 9.32 -14.78
C ILE A 298 -1.18 8.90 -13.32
N ASP A 299 -1.48 9.86 -12.45
CA ASP A 299 -1.79 9.58 -11.05
C ASP A 299 -3.06 8.73 -10.90
N HIS A 300 -4.09 9.02 -11.70
CA HIS A 300 -5.30 8.19 -11.78
C HIS A 300 -5.02 6.79 -12.33
N GLN A 301 -4.15 6.65 -13.34
CA GLN A 301 -3.74 5.34 -13.86
C GLN A 301 -3.03 4.53 -12.76
N ILE A 302 -2.12 5.14 -12.00
CA ILE A 302 -1.43 4.48 -10.88
C ILE A 302 -2.42 3.97 -9.85
N ASP A 303 -3.35 4.82 -9.39
CA ASP A 303 -4.37 4.45 -8.40
C ASP A 303 -5.24 3.30 -8.91
N THR A 304 -5.63 3.35 -10.19
CA THR A 304 -6.45 2.31 -10.84
C THR A 304 -5.69 0.99 -10.94
N VAL A 305 -4.46 0.99 -11.46
CA VAL A 305 -3.62 -0.21 -11.59
C VAL A 305 -3.39 -0.85 -10.23
N LEU A 306 -3.02 -0.06 -9.21
CA LEU A 306 -2.84 -0.57 -7.86
C LEU A 306 -4.13 -1.15 -7.30
N SER A 307 -5.28 -0.50 -7.51
CA SER A 307 -6.56 -1.00 -7.04
C SER A 307 -6.91 -2.35 -7.67
N ILE A 308 -6.66 -2.53 -8.97
CA ILE A 308 -6.92 -3.79 -9.69
C ILE A 308 -6.02 -4.90 -9.17
N ILE A 309 -4.70 -4.65 -9.11
CA ILE A 309 -3.73 -5.65 -8.65
C ILE A 309 -4.02 -6.03 -7.19
N VAL A 310 -4.19 -5.05 -6.30
CA VAL A 310 -4.44 -5.30 -4.87
C VAL A 310 -5.78 -5.98 -4.64
N LYS A 311 -6.82 -5.65 -5.41
CA LYS A 311 -8.12 -6.32 -5.30
C LYS A 311 -8.00 -7.81 -5.66
N ARG A 312 -7.34 -8.13 -6.78
CA ARG A 312 -7.14 -9.52 -7.22
C ARG A 312 -6.27 -10.30 -6.24
N THR A 313 -5.15 -9.74 -5.78
CA THR A 313 -4.29 -10.41 -4.79
C THR A 313 -4.98 -10.61 -3.44
N LYS A 314 -6.01 -9.82 -3.11
CA LYS A 314 -6.87 -10.02 -1.94
C LYS A 314 -7.93 -11.09 -2.12
N GLU A 315 -8.43 -11.30 -3.34
CA GLU A 315 -9.34 -12.40 -3.65
C GLU A 315 -8.62 -13.76 -3.47
N ASP A 316 -7.32 -13.81 -3.76
CA ASP A 316 -6.50 -15.01 -3.55
C ASP A 316 -5.72 -15.05 -2.21
N ALA A 317 -5.88 -14.02 -1.37
CA ALA A 317 -5.17 -13.96 -0.09
C ALA A 317 -5.75 -14.99 0.89
N ARG A 318 -4.87 -15.75 1.55
CA ARG A 318 -5.25 -16.69 2.60
C ARG A 318 -4.78 -16.20 3.96
N TYR A 319 -5.47 -16.64 5.00
CA TYR A 319 -5.18 -16.30 6.40
C TYR A 319 -3.73 -16.57 6.81
N GLU A 320 -3.09 -17.58 6.23
CA GLU A 320 -1.72 -17.94 6.55
C GLU A 320 -0.64 -17.03 5.92
N PHE A 321 -0.93 -16.33 4.82
CA PHE A 321 0.10 -15.60 4.08
C PHE A 321 -0.48 -14.50 3.16
N VAL A 322 0.29 -13.44 2.96
CA VAL A 322 0.03 -12.46 1.89
C VAL A 322 0.67 -12.98 0.62
N ALA A 323 -0.09 -13.10 -0.48
CA ALA A 323 0.44 -13.58 -1.75
C ALA A 323 1.57 -12.68 -2.28
N TYR A 324 1.33 -11.36 -2.26
CA TYR A 324 2.25 -10.32 -2.71
C TYR A 324 2.20 -9.13 -1.75
N PRO A 325 3.32 -8.71 -1.15
CA PRO A 325 3.34 -7.55 -0.25
C PRO A 325 2.86 -6.28 -0.95
N GLU A 326 1.83 -5.61 -0.42
CA GLU A 326 1.27 -4.38 -1.02
C GLU A 326 2.35 -3.30 -1.22
N ARG A 327 3.29 -3.18 -0.27
CA ARG A 327 4.39 -2.22 -0.37
C ARG A 327 5.32 -2.52 -1.55
N ALA A 328 5.62 -3.79 -1.82
CA ALA A 328 6.45 -4.18 -2.96
C ALA A 328 5.73 -3.93 -4.29
N LEU A 329 4.44 -4.26 -4.37
CA LEU A 329 3.59 -3.99 -5.53
C LEU A 329 3.53 -2.49 -5.82
N ARG A 330 3.23 -1.69 -4.79
CA ARG A 330 3.16 -0.22 -4.88
C ARG A 330 4.45 0.37 -5.41
N GLU A 331 5.58 -0.04 -4.85
CA GLU A 331 6.88 0.47 -5.23
C GLU A 331 7.25 0.09 -6.67
N ALA A 332 6.95 -1.15 -7.09
CA ALA A 332 7.20 -1.59 -8.45
C ALA A 332 6.35 -0.82 -9.47
N VAL A 333 5.05 -0.65 -9.22
CA VAL A 333 4.14 0.08 -10.11
C VAL A 333 4.52 1.55 -10.19
N VAL A 334 4.67 2.25 -9.07
CA VAL A 334 5.01 3.68 -9.07
C VAL A 334 6.34 3.93 -9.77
N ASN A 335 7.35 3.09 -9.54
CA ASN A 335 8.63 3.22 -10.23
C ASN A 335 8.52 2.97 -11.74
N ALA A 336 7.63 2.07 -12.19
CA ALA A 336 7.39 1.85 -13.61
C ALA A 336 6.81 3.10 -14.30
N PHE A 337 5.90 3.84 -13.64
CA PHE A 337 5.37 5.11 -14.15
C PHE A 337 6.41 6.24 -14.06
N HIS A 338 7.10 6.37 -12.93
CA HIS A 338 8.10 7.41 -12.70
C HIS A 338 9.27 7.33 -13.69
N HIS A 339 9.83 6.13 -13.87
CA HIS A 339 11.01 5.90 -14.71
C HIS A 339 10.67 5.53 -16.15
N ARG A 340 9.38 5.60 -16.54
CA ARG A 340 8.91 5.32 -17.89
C ARG A 340 9.71 6.14 -18.91
N GLY A 341 10.38 5.44 -19.82
CA GLY A 341 11.22 6.08 -20.83
C GLY A 341 11.42 5.16 -22.02
N TYR A 342 11.23 5.72 -23.20
CA TYR A 342 11.44 5.10 -24.51
C TYR A 342 12.91 4.73 -24.85
N PRO A 343 13.96 5.26 -24.20
CA PRO A 343 15.26 4.61 -24.14
C PRO A 343 15.32 3.78 -22.85
N GLY A 344 15.78 2.52 -22.85
CA GLY A 344 15.90 1.67 -21.65
C GLY A 344 16.82 2.25 -20.56
N PRO A 345 17.08 1.53 -19.44
CA PRO A 345 17.70 2.05 -18.22
C PRO A 345 19.05 2.73 -18.47
N SER A 346 19.48 3.59 -17.53
CA SER A 346 20.73 4.34 -17.68
C SER A 346 21.87 3.37 -17.98
N PRO A 347 22.74 3.61 -18.99
CA PRO A 347 23.87 2.73 -19.30
C PRO A 347 24.82 2.49 -18.13
N THR A 348 24.79 3.37 -17.12
CA THR A 348 25.56 3.25 -15.87
C THR A 348 24.96 2.28 -14.86
N LEU A 349 23.71 1.86 -15.06
CA LEU A 349 23.05 0.89 -14.20
C LEU A 349 23.32 -0.52 -14.72
N THR A 350 23.94 -1.34 -13.88
CA THR A 350 24.22 -2.74 -14.16
C THR A 350 23.33 -3.66 -13.32
N LYS A 351 23.26 -4.95 -13.68
CA LYS A 351 22.40 -5.92 -12.98
C LYS A 351 22.80 -6.09 -11.51
N GLU A 352 24.08 -5.87 -11.17
CA GLU A 352 24.62 -5.94 -9.82
C GLU A 352 24.01 -4.89 -8.89
N HIS A 353 23.56 -3.74 -9.40
CA HIS A 353 22.87 -2.74 -8.59
C HIS A 353 21.46 -3.16 -8.15
N PHE A 354 20.89 -4.19 -8.78
CA PHE A 354 19.54 -4.70 -8.53
C PHE A 354 19.55 -6.07 -7.83
N THR A 355 20.55 -6.30 -6.98
CA THR A 355 20.65 -7.47 -6.09
C THR A 355 20.35 -7.11 -4.63
N GLU A 356 20.07 -8.11 -3.81
CA GLU A 356 19.74 -7.88 -2.39
C GLU A 356 20.89 -7.17 -1.66
N GLY A 357 20.56 -6.08 -0.94
CA GLY A 357 21.54 -5.33 -0.13
C GLY A 357 22.38 -4.32 -0.91
N SER A 358 22.34 -4.35 -2.24
CA SER A 358 23.03 -3.39 -3.09
C SER A 358 22.42 -1.99 -2.98
N LYS A 359 23.28 -0.98 -3.12
CA LYS A 359 22.84 0.42 -3.26
C LYS A 359 22.78 0.77 -4.74
N VAL A 360 21.63 1.25 -5.19
CA VAL A 360 21.50 1.81 -6.53
C VAL A 360 22.28 3.13 -6.58
N PRO A 361 23.20 3.32 -7.54
CA PRO A 361 23.96 4.56 -7.64
C PRO A 361 23.06 5.74 -7.96
N GLU A 362 23.49 6.94 -7.57
CA GLU A 362 22.78 8.16 -7.90
C GLU A 362 22.82 8.41 -9.41
N VAL A 363 21.68 8.24 -10.06
CA VAL A 363 21.51 8.51 -11.48
C VAL A 363 20.54 9.68 -11.69
N PRO A 364 20.75 10.55 -12.69
CA PRO A 364 19.83 11.63 -12.99
C PRO A 364 18.39 11.14 -13.23
N SER A 365 17.38 11.91 -12.80
CA SER A 365 15.99 11.53 -13.07
C SER A 365 15.73 11.62 -14.57
N ARG A 366 14.80 10.83 -15.10
CA ARG A 366 14.40 10.90 -16.50
C ARG A 366 13.31 11.92 -16.74
N ASN A 367 12.36 11.94 -15.82
CA ASN A 367 11.17 12.77 -15.85
C ASN A 367 11.09 13.52 -14.51
N ARG A 368 11.77 14.67 -14.43
CA ARG A 368 11.95 15.40 -13.17
C ARG A 368 10.65 16.02 -12.64
N ARG A 369 9.75 16.43 -13.53
CA ARG A 369 8.42 16.99 -13.22
C ARG A 369 7.43 15.88 -12.83
N ILE A 370 7.45 14.75 -13.54
CA ILE A 370 6.66 13.57 -13.13
C ILE A 370 7.09 13.10 -11.74
N ALA A 371 8.42 12.99 -11.51
CA ALA A 371 8.98 12.63 -10.21
C ALA A 371 8.51 13.56 -9.09
N GLU A 372 8.53 14.87 -9.32
CA GLU A 372 8.04 15.87 -8.38
C GLU A 372 6.56 15.64 -8.05
N PHE A 373 5.69 15.56 -9.06
CA PHE A 373 4.24 15.43 -8.82
C PHE A 373 3.87 14.11 -8.14
N LEU A 374 4.54 13.01 -8.44
CA LEU A 374 4.33 11.73 -7.75
C LEU A 374 4.76 11.78 -6.28
N LYS A 375 5.81 12.55 -5.94
CA LYS A 375 6.23 12.77 -4.55
C LYS A 375 5.25 13.68 -3.79
N GLU A 376 4.79 14.76 -4.41
CA GLU A 376 3.77 15.64 -3.80
C GLU A 376 2.47 14.87 -3.51
N ARG A 377 2.08 13.95 -4.41
CA ARG A 377 0.97 13.01 -4.22
C ARG A 377 1.24 11.93 -3.16
N LYS A 378 2.43 11.91 -2.56
CA LYS A 378 2.89 10.87 -1.63
C LYS A 378 2.87 9.47 -2.25
N LEU A 379 2.87 9.36 -3.58
CA LEU A 379 2.92 8.10 -4.32
C LEU A 379 4.34 7.53 -4.37
N ALA A 380 5.36 8.40 -4.43
CA ALA A 380 6.77 8.03 -4.36
C ALA A 380 7.43 8.58 -3.09
N GLU A 381 8.37 7.81 -2.51
CA GLU A 381 9.21 8.23 -1.40
C GLU A 381 10.55 8.83 -1.89
N ALA A 382 11.57 8.87 -1.01
CA ALA A 382 12.92 9.33 -1.33
C ALA A 382 13.58 8.48 -2.44
N ARG A 383 14.36 9.13 -3.31
CA ARG A 383 15.10 8.45 -4.39
C ARG A 383 15.95 7.29 -3.89
N PHE A 384 16.09 6.27 -4.74
CA PHE A 384 16.98 5.11 -4.55
C PHE A 384 16.64 4.20 -3.35
N THR A 385 15.50 4.43 -2.68
CA THR A 385 15.00 3.54 -1.62
C THR A 385 14.12 2.42 -2.16
N GLY A 386 13.49 2.63 -3.31
CA GLY A 386 12.46 1.75 -3.86
C GLY A 386 12.87 0.30 -4.04
N VAL A 387 13.99 0.05 -4.75
CA VAL A 387 14.51 -1.32 -4.97
C VAL A 387 14.75 -2.03 -3.64
N ARG A 388 15.37 -1.34 -2.66
CA ARG A 388 15.61 -1.88 -1.32
C ARG A 388 14.30 -2.16 -0.58
N THR A 389 13.30 -1.30 -0.72
CA THR A 389 11.96 -1.48 -0.15
C THR A 389 11.27 -2.72 -0.74
N ILE A 390 11.40 -2.97 -2.05
CA ILE A 390 10.89 -4.19 -2.69
C ILE A 390 11.57 -5.42 -2.06
N PHE A 391 12.91 -5.50 -2.06
CA PHE A 391 13.63 -6.62 -1.44
C PHE A 391 13.26 -6.83 0.04
N LYS A 392 13.24 -5.76 0.82
CA LYS A 392 12.89 -5.80 2.25
C LYS A 392 11.48 -6.34 2.47
N SER A 393 10.50 -5.85 1.71
CA SER A 393 9.10 -6.24 1.86
C SER A 393 8.88 -7.70 1.45
N MET A 394 9.50 -8.13 0.35
CA MET A 394 9.44 -9.54 -0.12
C MET A 394 10.07 -10.49 0.90
N LYS A 395 11.24 -10.15 1.44
CA LYS A 395 11.92 -10.94 2.47
C LYS A 395 11.14 -11.03 3.77
N GLN A 396 10.60 -9.91 4.25
CA GLN A 396 9.79 -9.86 5.48
C GLN A 396 8.54 -10.75 5.38
N ASN A 397 7.93 -10.79 4.20
CA ASN A 397 6.78 -11.65 3.94
C ASN A 397 7.15 -13.09 3.52
N LYS A 398 8.45 -13.46 3.50
CA LYS A 398 8.95 -14.78 3.10
C LYS A 398 8.64 -15.17 1.64
N ASN A 399 8.48 -14.19 0.76
CA ASN A 399 8.44 -14.44 -0.68
C ASN A 399 9.84 -14.80 -1.22
N PRO A 400 9.93 -15.53 -2.34
CA PRO A 400 11.17 -15.61 -3.10
C PRO A 400 11.64 -14.22 -3.53
N MET A 401 12.95 -14.06 -3.69
CA MET A 401 13.53 -12.76 -4.00
C MET A 401 13.03 -12.22 -5.36
N PRO A 402 12.74 -10.91 -5.46
CA PRO A 402 12.38 -10.29 -6.72
C PRO A 402 13.54 -10.37 -7.71
N SER A 403 13.25 -10.40 -9.01
CA SER A 403 14.26 -10.33 -10.05
C SER A 403 14.02 -9.17 -11.00
N PHE A 404 15.12 -8.61 -11.50
CA PHE A 404 15.13 -7.45 -12.38
C PHE A 404 15.81 -7.86 -13.69
N ASP A 405 15.08 -7.75 -14.79
CA ASP A 405 15.55 -8.07 -16.13
C ASP A 405 15.41 -6.84 -17.00
N PHE A 406 16.52 -6.40 -17.59
CA PHE A 406 16.53 -5.17 -18.37
C PHE A 406 17.68 -5.12 -19.36
N ASP A 407 17.46 -4.36 -20.43
CA ASP A 407 18.41 -4.00 -21.48
C ASP A 407 18.08 -2.57 -21.96
N PRO A 408 18.82 -1.97 -22.90
CA PRO A 408 18.55 -0.61 -23.40
C PRO A 408 17.18 -0.36 -24.06
N THR A 409 16.28 -1.34 -24.12
CA THR A 409 14.93 -1.22 -24.69
C THR A 409 13.81 -1.55 -23.69
N HIS A 410 14.08 -2.36 -22.66
CA HIS A 410 13.06 -2.75 -21.69
C HIS A 410 13.58 -2.80 -20.25
N PHE A 411 12.67 -2.68 -19.29
CA PHE A 411 12.92 -2.90 -17.88
C PHE A 411 11.76 -3.66 -17.26
N ARG A 412 12.04 -4.81 -16.66
CA ARG A 412 11.04 -5.73 -16.12
C ARG A 412 11.39 -6.08 -14.68
N VAL A 413 10.39 -5.99 -13.81
CA VAL A 413 10.45 -6.49 -12.44
C VAL A 413 9.57 -7.72 -12.35
N ARG A 414 10.11 -8.82 -11.83
CA ARG A 414 9.34 -10.01 -11.47
C ARG A 414 9.28 -10.10 -9.96
N LEU A 415 8.05 -10.15 -9.43
CA LEU A 415 7.77 -10.34 -8.02
C LEU A 415 7.16 -11.74 -7.85
N PRO A 416 7.91 -12.74 -7.36
CA PRO A 416 7.35 -14.06 -7.14
C PRO A 416 6.30 -14.06 -6.01
N GLY A 417 5.20 -14.78 -6.21
CA GLY A 417 4.18 -14.99 -5.19
C GLY A 417 4.73 -15.75 -3.98
N HIS A 418 4.06 -15.63 -2.85
CA HIS A 418 4.43 -16.35 -1.64
C HIS A 418 4.39 -17.87 -1.89
N PRO A 419 5.30 -18.68 -1.33
CA PRO A 419 5.37 -20.12 -1.63
C PRO A 419 4.06 -20.89 -1.42
N LYS A 420 3.40 -20.61 -0.31
CA LYS A 420 2.07 -21.16 -0.04
C LYS A 420 1.02 -20.70 -1.04
N HIS A 421 1.07 -19.45 -1.54
CA HIS A 421 0.14 -18.96 -2.56
C HIS A 421 0.26 -19.80 -3.83
N THR A 422 1.50 -20.00 -4.30
CA THR A 422 1.79 -20.80 -5.48
C THR A 422 1.28 -22.23 -5.30
N ALA A 423 1.63 -22.88 -4.18
CA ALA A 423 1.15 -24.24 -3.88
C ALA A 423 -0.39 -24.33 -3.87
N TYR A 424 -1.09 -23.40 -3.23
CA TYR A 424 -2.56 -23.40 -3.20
C TYR A 424 -3.20 -23.15 -4.57
N SER A 425 -2.60 -22.30 -5.41
CA SER A 425 -3.09 -22.11 -6.78
C SER A 425 -2.98 -23.40 -7.57
N ILE A 426 -1.83 -24.07 -7.49
CA ILE A 426 -1.60 -25.37 -8.15
C ILE A 426 -2.60 -26.41 -7.66
N LEU A 427 -2.79 -26.54 -6.34
CA LEU A 427 -3.74 -27.49 -5.78
C LEU A 427 -5.18 -27.23 -6.23
N ARG A 428 -5.58 -25.96 -6.40
CA ARG A 428 -6.89 -25.60 -6.96
C ARG A 428 -7.03 -26.11 -8.39
N ASP A 429 -6.02 -25.91 -9.21
CA ASP A 429 -6.03 -26.32 -10.61
C ASP A 429 -6.03 -27.87 -10.73
N VAL A 430 -5.20 -28.55 -9.94
CA VAL A 430 -5.19 -30.01 -9.78
C VAL A 430 -6.56 -30.55 -9.35
N ASN A 431 -7.17 -29.96 -8.32
CA ASN A 431 -8.50 -30.38 -7.87
C ASN A 431 -9.58 -30.16 -8.94
N THR A 432 -9.43 -29.11 -9.76
CA THR A 432 -10.33 -28.85 -10.89
C THR A 432 -10.19 -29.92 -11.97
N LEU A 433 -8.96 -30.31 -12.31
CA LEU A 433 -8.70 -31.43 -13.23
C LEU A 433 -9.25 -32.74 -12.67
N CYS A 434 -9.04 -33.03 -11.38
CA CYS A 434 -9.60 -34.20 -10.71
C CYS A 434 -11.13 -34.22 -10.78
N ALA A 435 -11.79 -33.09 -10.53
CA ALA A 435 -13.25 -32.96 -10.61
C ALA A 435 -13.80 -33.17 -12.03
N LYS A 436 -12.99 -32.91 -13.06
CA LYS A 436 -13.31 -33.22 -14.46
C LYS A 436 -13.03 -34.68 -14.84
N GLY A 437 -12.41 -35.47 -13.95
CA GLY A 437 -11.95 -36.83 -14.23
C GLY A 437 -10.59 -36.91 -14.95
N GLU A 438 -9.88 -35.79 -15.08
CA GLU A 438 -8.60 -35.64 -15.80
C GLU A 438 -7.41 -35.92 -14.86
N LYS A 439 -7.37 -37.12 -14.26
CA LYS A 439 -6.37 -37.51 -13.26
C LYS A 439 -4.93 -37.44 -13.79
N ASP A 440 -4.69 -37.95 -14.99
CA ASP A 440 -3.34 -37.98 -15.58
C ASP A 440 -2.79 -36.58 -15.84
N ASP A 441 -3.64 -35.63 -16.22
CA ASP A 441 -3.22 -34.25 -16.43
C ASP A 441 -2.99 -33.52 -15.10
N ALA A 442 -3.75 -33.87 -14.06
CA ALA A 442 -3.51 -33.40 -12.70
C ALA A 442 -2.14 -33.86 -12.16
N VAL A 443 -1.77 -35.12 -12.42
CA VAL A 443 -0.44 -35.68 -12.10
C VAL A 443 0.65 -34.94 -12.88
N LYS A 444 0.51 -34.81 -14.21
CA LYS A 444 1.51 -34.11 -15.04
C LYS A 444 1.75 -32.68 -14.57
N LEU A 445 0.69 -31.95 -14.21
CA LEU A 445 0.78 -30.60 -13.69
C LEU A 445 1.59 -30.55 -12.38
N LEU A 446 1.32 -31.46 -11.43
CA LEU A 446 2.07 -31.56 -10.18
C LEU A 446 3.55 -31.92 -10.42
N MET A 447 3.80 -32.94 -11.23
CA MET A 447 5.16 -33.41 -11.51
C MET A 447 5.98 -32.36 -12.24
N GLY A 448 5.42 -31.67 -13.24
CA GLY A 448 6.14 -30.60 -13.96
C GLY A 448 6.63 -29.49 -13.04
N ILE A 449 5.89 -29.22 -11.95
CA ILE A 449 6.27 -28.24 -10.94
C ILE A 449 7.30 -28.83 -9.97
N LEU A 450 7.03 -30.01 -9.42
CA LEU A 450 7.93 -30.68 -8.48
C LEU A 450 9.31 -31.00 -9.10
N ASP A 451 9.36 -31.40 -10.37
CA ASP A 451 10.59 -31.71 -11.11
C ASP A 451 11.46 -30.48 -11.36
N GLY A 452 10.85 -29.33 -11.69
CA GLY A 452 11.56 -28.06 -11.84
C GLY A 452 12.28 -27.61 -10.56
N HIS A 453 11.85 -28.13 -9.40
CA HIS A 453 12.42 -27.83 -8.08
C HIS A 453 13.48 -28.84 -7.62
N LEU A 454 13.55 -30.05 -8.21
CA LEU A 454 14.65 -30.99 -7.97
C LEU A 454 16.01 -30.43 -8.40
N GLN A 455 16.01 -29.49 -9.36
CA GLN A 455 17.21 -28.89 -9.97
C GLN A 455 17.69 -27.60 -9.30
N ASN A 456 16.83 -26.91 -8.53
CA ASN A 456 17.15 -25.65 -7.87
C ASN A 456 17.10 -25.86 -6.35
N GLU A 457 18.24 -25.80 -5.65
CA GLU A 457 18.38 -26.00 -4.19
C GLU A 457 17.64 -24.95 -3.33
N ASN A 458 16.34 -24.77 -3.51
CA ASN A 458 15.50 -23.85 -2.76
C ASN A 458 14.42 -24.63 -2.00
N PRO A 459 14.67 -25.03 -0.73
CA PRO A 459 13.82 -25.96 0.03
C PRO A 459 12.41 -25.47 0.37
N VAL A 460 12.08 -24.22 0.05
CA VAL A 460 10.86 -23.54 0.52
C VAL A 460 9.61 -23.92 -0.31
N MET A 461 9.77 -24.59 -1.46
CA MET A 461 8.68 -24.87 -2.42
C MET A 461 8.37 -26.36 -2.68
N CYS A 462 9.21 -27.33 -2.25
CA CYS A 462 8.76 -28.72 -2.09
C CYS A 462 7.87 -28.80 -0.85
N SER A 463 6.71 -28.15 -0.89
CA SER A 463 5.79 -28.18 0.24
C SER A 463 5.25 -29.60 0.39
N ASP A 464 5.28 -30.11 1.62
CA ASP A 464 4.57 -31.34 2.00
C ASP A 464 3.16 -31.39 1.38
N MET A 465 2.46 -30.25 1.25
CA MET A 465 1.15 -30.14 0.59
C MET A 465 1.09 -30.70 -0.85
N LEU A 466 2.06 -30.37 -1.71
CA LEU A 466 2.05 -30.80 -3.12
C LEU A 466 2.41 -32.28 -3.23
N ILE A 467 3.36 -32.74 -2.42
CA ILE A 467 3.76 -34.15 -2.36
C ILE A 467 2.62 -35.00 -1.78
N CYS A 468 1.91 -34.50 -0.75
CA CYS A 468 0.71 -35.13 -0.22
C CYS A 468 -0.38 -35.27 -1.28
N LYS A 469 -0.59 -34.24 -2.11
CA LYS A 469 -1.58 -34.33 -3.17
C LYS A 469 -1.18 -35.32 -4.27
N LEU A 470 0.11 -35.39 -4.61
CA LEU A 470 0.61 -36.39 -5.54
C LEU A 470 0.43 -37.82 -4.99
N LEU A 471 0.72 -38.01 -3.70
CA LEU A 471 0.45 -39.27 -2.99
C LEU A 471 -1.03 -39.62 -3.00
N GLU A 472 -1.91 -38.68 -2.68
CA GLU A 472 -3.38 -38.88 -2.71
C GLU A 472 -3.85 -39.35 -4.11
N LEU A 473 -3.28 -38.78 -5.18
CA LEU A 473 -3.57 -39.22 -6.55
C LEU A 473 -3.08 -40.65 -6.81
N TYR A 474 -2.07 -41.14 -6.11
CA TYR A 474 -1.58 -42.52 -6.23
C TYR A 474 -2.02 -43.42 -5.08
N ASP A 475 -3.18 -43.15 -4.47
CA ASP A 475 -3.74 -43.95 -3.39
C ASP A 475 -2.78 -44.10 -2.19
N ASP A 476 -1.98 -43.07 -1.96
CA ASP A 476 -0.94 -42.95 -0.93
C ASP A 476 0.22 -43.94 -1.07
N ASP A 477 0.46 -44.44 -2.30
CA ASP A 477 1.58 -45.31 -2.61
C ASP A 477 2.92 -44.55 -2.67
N ILE A 478 3.65 -44.57 -1.55
CA ILE A 478 5.00 -44.00 -1.44
C ILE A 478 6.00 -44.71 -2.38
N SER A 479 5.72 -45.95 -2.78
CA SER A 479 6.58 -46.72 -3.69
C SER A 479 6.35 -46.42 -5.18
N HIS A 480 5.36 -45.58 -5.50
CA HIS A 480 5.04 -45.24 -6.89
C HIS A 480 6.25 -44.58 -7.59
N PRO A 481 6.61 -44.99 -8.83
CA PRO A 481 7.79 -44.48 -9.55
C PRO A 481 7.85 -42.95 -9.65
N ASP A 482 6.70 -42.29 -9.77
CA ASP A 482 6.61 -40.83 -9.85
C ASP A 482 6.78 -40.12 -8.50
N VAL A 483 6.61 -40.83 -7.37
CA VAL A 483 6.75 -40.27 -6.02
C VAL A 483 8.18 -40.47 -5.48
N GLN A 484 8.82 -41.59 -5.86
CA GLN A 484 10.17 -41.97 -5.44
C GLN A 484 11.23 -40.85 -5.56
N PRO A 485 11.28 -40.03 -6.63
CA PRO A 485 12.23 -38.91 -6.73
C PRO A 485 12.12 -37.89 -5.59
N TYR A 486 10.94 -37.78 -4.97
CA TYR A 486 10.66 -36.80 -3.92
C TYR A 486 10.79 -37.38 -2.50
N GLU A 487 11.14 -38.66 -2.34
CA GLU A 487 11.16 -39.34 -1.04
C GLU A 487 12.04 -38.62 -0.01
N ARG A 488 13.17 -38.05 -0.44
CA ARG A 488 14.08 -37.28 0.43
C ARG A 488 13.49 -35.98 1.00
N PHE A 489 12.41 -35.47 0.41
CA PHE A 489 11.69 -34.28 0.87
C PHE A 489 10.50 -34.63 1.75
N ILE A 490 10.03 -35.88 1.75
CA ILE A 490 8.99 -36.37 2.64
C ILE A 490 9.58 -36.42 4.05
N SER A 491 9.17 -35.51 4.92
CA SER A 491 9.63 -35.50 6.30
C SER A 491 9.32 -36.84 6.99
N GLU A 492 10.18 -37.31 7.91
CA GLU A 492 9.91 -38.56 8.65
C GLU A 492 8.57 -38.51 9.38
N LYS A 493 8.17 -37.33 9.85
CA LYS A 493 6.84 -37.08 10.44
C LYS A 493 5.72 -37.24 9.43
N LEU A 494 5.92 -36.85 8.17
CA LEU A 494 4.92 -37.03 7.12
C LEU A 494 4.75 -38.51 6.76
N LYS A 495 5.83 -39.31 6.70
CA LYS A 495 5.76 -40.77 6.45
C LYS A 495 4.82 -41.50 7.42
N PHE A 496 4.81 -41.12 8.70
CA PHE A 496 3.90 -41.72 9.70
C PHE A 496 2.47 -41.18 9.68
N ARG A 497 2.25 -39.99 9.12
CA ARG A 497 0.94 -39.32 9.08
C ARG A 497 0.18 -39.62 7.80
N ILE A 498 0.85 -39.85 6.67
CA ILE A 498 0.22 -40.13 5.35
C ILE A 498 -0.90 -41.17 5.43
N PRO A 499 -0.71 -42.37 6.01
CA PRO A 499 -1.78 -43.37 6.07
C PRO A 499 -3.02 -42.89 6.83
N LEU A 500 -2.81 -42.12 7.91
CA LEU A 500 -3.89 -41.55 8.71
C LEU A 500 -4.57 -40.37 8.01
N ILE A 501 -3.83 -39.55 7.26
CA ILE A 501 -4.39 -38.47 6.44
C ILE A 501 -5.29 -39.08 5.35
N SER A 502 -4.86 -40.16 4.69
CA SER A 502 -5.66 -40.91 3.72
C SER A 502 -6.98 -41.40 4.31
N GLU A 503 -6.90 -42.05 5.48
CA GLU A 503 -8.07 -42.56 6.19
C GLU A 503 -9.03 -41.43 6.58
N LEU A 504 -8.48 -40.30 7.06
CA LEU A 504 -9.24 -39.11 7.40
C LEU A 504 -9.94 -38.51 6.18
N CYS A 505 -9.24 -38.40 5.05
CA CYS A 505 -9.80 -37.87 3.81
C CYS A 505 -10.96 -38.74 3.32
N LYS A 506 -10.75 -40.07 3.26
CA LYS A 506 -11.80 -41.05 2.91
C LYS A 506 -13.01 -40.93 3.83
N TRP A 507 -12.78 -40.77 5.13
CA TRP A 507 -13.85 -40.55 6.11
C TRP A 507 -14.60 -39.22 5.88
N CYS A 508 -13.90 -38.14 5.53
CA CYS A 508 -14.51 -36.82 5.33
C CYS A 508 -15.42 -36.76 4.09
N VAL A 509 -15.08 -37.48 3.02
CA VAL A 509 -15.77 -37.43 1.71
C VAL A 509 -16.83 -38.52 1.52
N ALA A 510 -17.04 -39.40 2.49
CA ALA A 510 -18.07 -40.45 2.41
C ALA A 510 -19.48 -39.85 2.22
N ASP A 511 -20.28 -40.48 1.35
CA ASP A 511 -21.63 -40.03 0.94
C ASP A 511 -22.61 -39.95 2.13
N GLU A 512 -22.57 -40.94 3.01
CA GLU A 512 -23.26 -40.90 4.31
C GLU A 512 -22.24 -40.56 5.39
N MET A 513 -22.59 -39.64 6.30
CA MET A 513 -21.69 -39.25 7.39
C MET A 513 -21.38 -40.48 8.25
N PRO A 514 -20.15 -41.01 8.22
CA PRO A 514 -19.79 -42.15 9.06
C PRO A 514 -19.75 -41.69 10.52
N ASP A 515 -19.76 -42.62 11.47
CA ASP A 515 -19.71 -42.29 12.90
C ASP A 515 -18.58 -41.28 13.18
N ILE A 516 -18.95 -40.14 13.77
CA ILE A 516 -18.05 -39.04 14.14
C ILE A 516 -16.91 -39.51 15.03
N SER A 517 -17.13 -40.58 15.82
CA SER A 517 -16.12 -41.19 16.69
C SER A 517 -14.90 -41.68 15.92
N ILE A 518 -15.08 -42.15 14.68
CA ILE A 518 -14.01 -42.63 13.81
C ILE A 518 -13.12 -41.45 13.39
N GLY A 519 -13.71 -40.40 12.84
CA GLY A 519 -12.99 -39.18 12.44
C GLY A 519 -12.26 -38.53 13.63
N VAL A 520 -12.90 -38.46 14.80
CA VAL A 520 -12.28 -37.97 16.05
C VAL A 520 -11.06 -38.80 16.45
N THR A 521 -11.11 -40.12 16.31
CA THR A 521 -10.01 -41.01 16.66
C THR A 521 -8.81 -40.78 15.74
N ILE A 522 -9.05 -40.70 14.43
CA ILE A 522 -8.00 -40.44 13.43
C ILE A 522 -7.35 -39.06 13.67
N VAL A 523 -8.16 -38.02 13.92
CA VAL A 523 -7.65 -36.67 14.21
C VAL A 523 -6.77 -36.67 15.47
N LYS A 524 -7.19 -37.34 16.55
CA LYS A 524 -6.38 -37.43 17.78
C LYS A 524 -5.06 -38.14 17.52
N GLU A 525 -5.05 -39.22 16.75
CA GLU A 525 -3.82 -39.94 16.42
C GLU A 525 -2.88 -39.09 15.56
N LEU A 526 -3.43 -38.36 14.60
CA LEU A 526 -2.68 -37.39 13.79
C LEU A 526 -2.04 -36.31 14.66
N VAL A 527 -2.79 -35.71 15.60
CA VAL A 527 -2.27 -34.71 16.53
C VAL A 527 -1.16 -35.28 17.41
N LEU A 528 -1.33 -36.49 17.96
CA LEU A 528 -0.29 -37.18 18.74
C LEU A 528 0.99 -37.40 17.93
N LYS A 529 0.86 -37.64 16.62
CA LYS A 529 1.98 -37.78 15.67
C LYS A 529 2.52 -36.44 15.16
N GLY A 530 2.08 -35.32 15.75
CA GLY A 530 2.56 -33.98 15.42
C GLY A 530 1.94 -33.41 14.14
N ALA A 531 0.67 -33.70 13.87
CA ALA A 531 -0.08 -33.03 12.82
C ALA A 531 -0.09 -31.51 12.99
N THR A 532 0.05 -30.82 11.87
CA THR A 532 -0.14 -29.38 11.75
C THR A 532 -1.57 -29.11 11.26
N ASN A 533 -1.94 -27.84 11.18
CA ASN A 533 -3.20 -27.45 10.53
C ASN A 533 -3.32 -28.00 9.08
N GLU A 534 -2.20 -28.11 8.36
CA GLU A 534 -2.19 -28.55 6.95
C GLU A 534 -2.59 -30.02 6.83
N ASP A 535 -2.17 -30.87 7.77
CA ASP A 535 -2.52 -32.30 7.80
C ASP A 535 -4.00 -32.54 8.17
N LEU A 536 -4.66 -31.55 8.78
CA LEU A 536 -6.03 -31.65 9.29
C LEU A 536 -7.05 -30.87 8.41
N GLN A 537 -6.65 -30.37 7.24
CA GLN A 537 -7.51 -29.54 6.39
C GLN A 537 -8.86 -30.19 6.06
N SER A 538 -8.88 -31.48 5.71
CA SER A 538 -10.13 -32.21 5.41
C SER A 538 -11.07 -32.24 6.63
N ALA A 539 -10.54 -32.49 7.82
CA ALA A 539 -11.33 -32.47 9.06
C ALA A 539 -11.81 -31.05 9.42
N ILE A 540 -10.99 -30.03 9.19
CA ILE A 540 -11.37 -28.62 9.42
C ILE A 540 -12.49 -28.22 8.48
N SER A 541 -12.36 -28.53 7.18
CA SER A 541 -13.40 -28.27 6.18
C SER A 541 -14.71 -28.98 6.55
N LYS A 542 -14.63 -30.26 6.95
CA LYS A 542 -15.80 -31.02 7.42
C LYS A 542 -16.42 -30.38 8.67
N ALA A 543 -15.63 -29.99 9.67
CA ALA A 543 -16.12 -29.35 10.90
C ALA A 543 -16.78 -27.99 10.63
N VAL A 544 -16.22 -27.19 9.71
CA VAL A 544 -16.81 -25.91 9.30
C VAL A 544 -18.12 -26.13 8.55
N SER A 545 -18.17 -27.09 7.62
CA SER A 545 -19.39 -27.47 6.90
C SER A 545 -20.50 -27.90 7.87
N LEU A 546 -20.17 -28.71 8.87
CA LEU A 546 -21.10 -29.12 9.93
C LEU A 546 -21.62 -27.93 10.78
N CYS A 547 -20.80 -26.89 11.00
CA CYS A 547 -21.28 -25.65 11.65
C CYS A 547 -22.23 -24.83 10.77
N GLN A 548 -22.08 -24.94 9.45
CA GLN A 548 -22.86 -24.22 8.46
C GLN A 548 -24.15 -24.95 8.06
N GLU A 549 -24.30 -26.22 8.43
CA GLU A 549 -25.49 -27.01 8.12
C GLU A 549 -26.78 -26.36 8.65
N ARG A 550 -27.82 -26.39 7.81
CA ARG A 550 -29.13 -25.82 8.11
C ARG A 550 -30.23 -26.84 7.84
N SER A 551 -31.24 -26.89 8.70
CA SER A 551 -32.47 -27.65 8.46
C SER A 551 -33.31 -27.01 7.35
N GLU A 552 -34.35 -27.69 6.87
CA GLU A 552 -35.29 -27.16 5.85
C GLU A 552 -35.88 -25.78 6.24
N ASP A 553 -36.09 -25.54 7.54
CA ASP A 553 -36.53 -24.25 8.09
C ASP A 553 -35.44 -23.15 8.17
N GLY A 554 -34.25 -23.39 7.61
CA GLY A 554 -33.12 -22.46 7.63
C GLY A 554 -32.43 -22.29 9.00
N ARG A 555 -32.65 -23.21 9.95
CA ARG A 555 -32.10 -23.14 11.31
C ARG A 555 -30.84 -23.99 11.45
N PRO A 556 -29.89 -23.64 12.33
CA PRO A 556 -28.72 -24.47 12.60
C PRO A 556 -29.12 -25.84 13.16
N VAL A 557 -28.43 -26.90 12.73
CA VAL A 557 -28.64 -28.27 13.19
C VAL A 557 -27.76 -28.54 14.41
N LEU A 558 -28.35 -28.74 15.59
CA LEU A 558 -27.58 -28.90 16.84
C LEU A 558 -26.62 -30.10 16.81
N GLU A 559 -27.07 -31.23 16.27
CA GLU A 559 -26.26 -32.45 16.17
C GLU A 559 -25.00 -32.22 15.31
N SER A 560 -25.14 -31.51 14.19
CA SER A 560 -24.01 -31.14 13.33
C SER A 560 -23.01 -30.24 14.05
N ILE A 561 -23.48 -29.23 14.79
CA ILE A 561 -22.60 -28.36 15.59
C ILE A 561 -21.89 -29.16 16.69
N GLN A 562 -22.57 -30.10 17.35
CA GLN A 562 -21.94 -30.99 18.35
C GLN A 562 -20.86 -31.87 17.71
N ASN A 563 -21.10 -32.38 16.51
CA ASN A 563 -20.12 -33.17 15.78
C ASN A 563 -18.91 -32.33 15.32
N ALA A 564 -19.15 -31.09 14.87
CA ALA A 564 -18.08 -30.14 14.57
C ALA A 564 -17.22 -29.84 15.81
N HIS A 565 -17.85 -29.60 16.97
CA HIS A 565 -17.16 -29.34 18.23
C HIS A 565 -16.28 -30.52 18.66
N LYS A 566 -16.76 -31.76 18.52
CA LYS A 566 -15.95 -32.97 18.79
C LYS A 566 -14.69 -33.03 17.90
N LEU A 567 -14.80 -32.68 16.62
CA LEU A 567 -13.66 -32.64 15.70
C LEU A 567 -12.68 -31.55 16.11
N PHE A 568 -13.15 -30.33 16.39
CA PHE A 568 -12.26 -29.26 16.86
C PHE A 568 -11.59 -29.58 18.19
N GLU A 569 -12.28 -30.23 19.13
CA GLU A 569 -11.65 -30.71 20.37
C GLU A 569 -10.58 -31.79 20.11
N ALA A 570 -10.84 -32.69 19.16
CA ALA A 570 -9.86 -33.71 18.77
C ALA A 570 -8.56 -33.10 18.22
N MET A 571 -8.64 -31.93 17.58
CA MET A 571 -7.48 -31.20 17.04
C MET A 571 -6.57 -30.62 18.12
N GLY A 572 -7.06 -30.49 19.38
CA GLY A 572 -6.26 -30.02 20.52
C GLY A 572 -5.58 -28.67 20.27
N ASP A 573 -4.29 -28.56 20.63
CA ASP A 573 -3.50 -27.33 20.50
C ASP A 573 -3.38 -26.83 19.06
N VAL A 574 -3.55 -27.68 18.06
CA VAL A 574 -3.50 -27.29 16.64
C VAL A 574 -4.53 -26.21 16.33
N THR A 575 -5.70 -26.26 17.00
CA THR A 575 -6.73 -25.22 16.87
C THR A 575 -6.26 -23.82 17.25
N GLN A 576 -5.23 -23.71 18.07
CA GLN A 576 -4.67 -22.45 18.55
C GLN A 576 -3.41 -22.02 17.79
N THR A 577 -3.00 -22.76 16.76
CA THR A 577 -1.81 -22.43 15.95
C THR A 577 -2.12 -21.58 14.72
N ASN A 578 -3.40 -21.47 14.36
CA ASN A 578 -3.87 -20.77 13.18
C ASN A 578 -5.09 -19.89 13.53
N SER A 579 -5.10 -18.65 13.05
CA SER A 579 -6.15 -17.67 13.39
C SER A 579 -7.53 -18.07 12.87
N TYR A 580 -7.63 -18.68 11.69
CA TYR A 580 -8.88 -19.16 11.10
C TYR A 580 -9.47 -20.28 11.95
N VAL A 581 -8.68 -21.33 12.23
CA VAL A 581 -9.16 -22.49 13.00
C VAL A 581 -9.59 -22.07 14.41
N ALA A 582 -8.78 -21.22 15.07
CA ALA A 582 -9.13 -20.67 16.38
C ALA A 582 -10.46 -19.91 16.35
N PHE A 583 -10.66 -19.08 15.33
CA PHE A 583 -11.88 -18.32 15.19
C PHE A 583 -13.11 -19.20 14.87
N GLN A 584 -12.98 -20.18 13.97
CA GLN A 584 -14.08 -21.11 13.66
C GLN A 584 -14.48 -21.92 14.89
N PHE A 585 -13.51 -22.37 15.69
CA PHE A 585 -13.81 -23.10 16.91
C PHE A 585 -14.51 -22.20 17.95
N ALA A 586 -14.11 -20.94 18.08
CA ALA A 586 -14.82 -19.98 18.90
C ALA A 586 -16.29 -19.79 18.45
N CYS A 587 -16.53 -19.71 17.14
CA CYS A 587 -17.87 -19.59 16.58
C CYS A 587 -18.71 -20.84 16.87
N CYS A 588 -18.13 -22.03 16.66
CA CYS A 588 -18.76 -23.30 17.00
C CYS A 588 -19.18 -23.37 18.49
N LYS A 589 -18.29 -22.99 19.41
CA LYS A 589 -18.59 -22.94 20.86
C LYS A 589 -19.70 -21.93 21.18
N PHE A 590 -19.69 -20.76 20.54
CA PHE A 590 -20.76 -19.77 20.69
C PHE A 590 -22.10 -20.27 20.14
N ASP A 591 -22.10 -20.93 18.99
CA ASP A 591 -23.32 -21.48 18.38
C ASP A 591 -23.90 -22.64 19.21
N LEU A 592 -23.05 -23.47 19.81
CA LEU A 592 -23.49 -24.48 20.80
C LEU A 592 -24.19 -23.82 21.98
N TYR A 593 -23.62 -22.76 22.54
CA TYR A 593 -24.23 -22.00 23.64
C TYR A 593 -25.62 -21.48 23.25
N ILE A 594 -25.72 -20.80 22.10
CA ILE A 594 -26.98 -20.20 21.61
C ILE A 594 -28.04 -21.27 21.34
N ASN A 595 -27.68 -22.35 20.65
CA ASN A 595 -28.64 -23.40 20.30
C ASN A 595 -29.12 -24.19 21.53
N THR A 596 -28.23 -24.46 22.49
CA THR A 596 -28.60 -25.15 23.73
C THR A 596 -29.60 -24.34 24.56
N ILE A 597 -29.41 -23.02 24.63
CA ILE A 597 -30.34 -22.11 25.31
C ILE A 597 -31.67 -22.01 24.58
N ASN A 598 -31.65 -21.87 23.26
CA ASN A 598 -32.86 -21.76 22.46
C ASN A 598 -33.72 -23.04 22.51
N GLN A 599 -33.11 -24.22 22.59
CA GLN A 599 -33.82 -25.48 22.76
C GLN A 599 -34.45 -25.62 24.15
N THR A 600 -33.74 -25.22 25.21
CA THR A 600 -34.29 -25.25 26.57
C THR A 600 -35.43 -24.25 26.76
N ASP A 601 -35.36 -23.08 26.12
CA ASP A 601 -36.44 -22.10 26.13
C ASP A 601 -37.69 -22.60 25.35
N LYS A 602 -37.51 -23.38 24.27
CA LYS A 602 -38.62 -24.03 23.55
C LYS A 602 -39.30 -25.16 24.35
N CYS A 603 -38.54 -26.02 25.01
CA CYS A 603 -39.12 -27.08 25.86
C CYS A 603 -39.90 -26.50 27.04
N ARG A 604 -39.52 -25.31 27.53
CA ARG A 604 -40.19 -24.60 28.62
C ARG A 604 -41.45 -23.83 28.21
N TYR A 605 -41.63 -23.53 26.92
CA TYR A 605 -42.88 -22.95 26.40
C TYR A 605 -44.10 -23.88 26.51
N LYS A 606 -43.89 -25.18 26.80
CA LYS A 606 -44.96 -26.18 26.99
C LYS A 606 -45.40 -26.40 28.45
N GLN A 607 -44.79 -25.77 29.46
CA GLN A 607 -45.17 -25.93 30.88
C GLN A 607 -45.40 -24.57 31.57
N GLN A 608 -46.58 -24.40 32.18
CA GLN A 608 -47.02 -23.13 32.77
C GLN A 608 -46.28 -22.74 34.07
N GLU A 609 -45.81 -21.49 34.06
CA GLU A 609 -45.75 -20.43 35.07
C GLU A 609 -45.05 -20.52 36.46
N LYS A 610 -44.44 -19.37 36.80
CA LYS A 610 -43.95 -18.81 38.09
C LYS A 610 -42.51 -19.06 38.57
N HIS A 611 -41.73 -19.97 38.00
CA HIS A 611 -40.28 -20.10 38.31
C HIS A 611 -39.32 -19.65 37.18
N ARG A 612 -39.80 -18.80 36.25
CA ARG A 612 -39.14 -18.46 34.97
C ARG A 612 -37.71 -17.88 35.09
N ASP A 613 -37.49 -16.83 35.89
CA ASP A 613 -36.21 -16.09 35.83
C ASP A 613 -35.04 -16.80 36.53
N ARG A 614 -35.27 -17.40 37.70
CA ARG A 614 -34.17 -18.02 38.47
C ARG A 614 -33.61 -19.29 37.81
N GLN A 615 -34.42 -20.04 37.07
CA GLN A 615 -34.00 -21.32 36.46
C GLN A 615 -33.45 -21.13 35.03
N ALA A 616 -33.87 -20.09 34.31
CA ALA A 616 -33.22 -19.65 33.08
C ALA A 616 -31.81 -19.10 33.35
N ASP A 617 -31.68 -18.27 34.39
CA ASP A 617 -30.37 -17.74 34.83
C ASP A 617 -29.42 -18.84 35.30
N ARG A 618 -29.91 -19.89 35.98
CA ARG A 618 -29.06 -21.03 36.37
C ARG A 618 -28.53 -21.77 35.14
N HIS A 619 -29.40 -22.11 34.19
CA HIS A 619 -28.96 -22.85 33.00
C HIS A 619 -27.98 -22.05 32.14
N ARG A 620 -28.19 -20.73 31.99
CA ARG A 620 -27.23 -19.85 31.32
C ARG A 620 -25.89 -19.77 32.06
N LYS A 621 -25.89 -19.90 33.39
CA LYS A 621 -24.67 -19.94 34.21
C LYS A 621 -23.90 -21.23 34.03
N ASP A 622 -24.58 -22.35 33.87
CA ASP A 622 -23.94 -23.66 33.66
C ASP A 622 -23.20 -23.73 32.31
N LEU A 623 -23.63 -22.94 31.33
CA LEU A 623 -23.02 -22.86 29.99
C LEU A 623 -21.97 -21.73 29.84
N ILE A 624 -21.64 -21.02 30.92
CA ILE A 624 -20.59 -19.98 30.91
C ILE A 624 -19.24 -20.47 30.36
N PRO A 625 -18.77 -21.70 30.68
CA PRO A 625 -17.49 -22.18 30.15
C PRO A 625 -17.39 -22.09 28.63
N TYR A 626 -18.45 -22.44 27.89
CA TYR A 626 -18.47 -22.32 26.43
C TYR A 626 -18.25 -20.89 25.94
N LEU A 627 -18.86 -19.89 26.58
CA LEU A 627 -18.66 -18.49 26.22
C LEU A 627 -17.26 -17.99 26.58
N LYS A 628 -16.70 -18.45 27.70
CA LYS A 628 -15.36 -18.07 28.14
C LYS A 628 -14.28 -18.67 27.25
N GLU A 629 -14.40 -19.95 26.93
CA GLU A 629 -13.50 -20.59 25.98
C GLU A 629 -13.64 -19.97 24.58
N ALA A 630 -14.87 -19.67 24.12
CA ALA A 630 -15.06 -18.95 22.87
C ALA A 630 -14.35 -17.58 22.90
N GLU A 631 -14.47 -16.82 24.00
CA GLU A 631 -13.77 -15.53 24.19
C GLU A 631 -12.25 -15.71 24.06
N ASP A 632 -11.67 -16.69 24.74
CA ASP A 632 -10.24 -16.98 24.72
C ASP A 632 -9.74 -17.35 23.32
N TYR A 633 -10.51 -18.17 22.59
CA TYR A 633 -10.18 -18.53 21.21
C TYR A 633 -10.28 -17.34 20.24
N VAL A 634 -11.24 -16.41 20.44
CA VAL A 634 -11.28 -15.18 19.63
C VAL A 634 -10.07 -14.28 19.94
N TYR A 635 -9.66 -14.14 21.21
CA TYR A 635 -8.44 -13.40 21.53
C TYR A 635 -7.20 -14.05 20.91
N LYS A 636 -7.11 -15.38 20.94
CA LYS A 636 -6.03 -16.09 20.27
C LYS A 636 -6.03 -15.85 18.76
N ALA A 637 -7.20 -15.87 18.14
CA ALA A 637 -7.34 -15.54 16.72
C ALA A 637 -6.88 -14.11 16.42
N ILE A 638 -7.25 -13.12 17.25
CA ILE A 638 -6.79 -11.74 17.11
C ILE A 638 -5.27 -11.64 17.20
N GLN A 639 -4.64 -12.30 18.18
CA GLN A 639 -3.18 -12.30 18.36
C GLN A 639 -2.43 -12.89 17.16
N LEU A 640 -3.00 -13.91 16.52
CA LEU A 640 -2.42 -14.59 15.36
C LEU A 640 -2.72 -13.88 14.03
N THR A 641 -3.66 -12.95 14.02
CA THR A 641 -4.07 -12.22 12.82
C THR A 641 -3.12 -11.04 12.59
N ASN A 642 -2.51 -10.97 11.42
CA ASN A 642 -1.69 -9.82 11.02
C ASN A 642 -2.55 -8.53 10.98
N GLU A 643 -2.01 -7.43 11.50
CA GLU A 643 -2.69 -6.13 11.57
C GLU A 643 -3.22 -5.61 10.22
N GLU A 644 -2.60 -6.02 9.11
CA GLU A 644 -3.04 -5.66 7.76
C GLU A 644 -4.41 -6.28 7.39
N TYR A 645 -4.82 -7.38 8.05
CA TYR A 645 -6.06 -8.09 7.76
C TYR A 645 -7.29 -7.51 8.48
N LYS A 646 -7.64 -6.28 8.10
CA LYS A 646 -8.73 -5.50 8.72
C LYS A 646 -10.07 -6.24 8.75
N ARG A 647 -10.45 -6.95 7.67
CA ARG A 647 -11.75 -7.69 7.64
C ARG A 647 -11.84 -8.76 8.73
N HIS A 648 -10.76 -9.49 8.99
CA HIS A 648 -10.74 -10.56 9.99
C HIS A 648 -10.81 -10.01 11.40
N HIS A 649 -10.04 -8.95 11.69
CA HIS A 649 -10.19 -8.22 12.94
C HIS A 649 -11.63 -7.72 13.13
N ALA A 650 -12.28 -7.22 12.07
CA ALA A 650 -13.66 -6.77 12.17
C ALA A 650 -14.62 -7.91 12.58
N MET A 651 -14.49 -9.09 11.98
CA MET A 651 -15.30 -10.27 12.33
C MET A 651 -15.01 -10.79 13.74
N GLN A 652 -13.74 -10.81 14.13
CA GLN A 652 -13.29 -11.22 15.47
C GLN A 652 -13.83 -10.30 16.55
N TYR A 653 -13.69 -8.99 16.38
CA TYR A 653 -14.26 -8.02 17.32
C TYR A 653 -15.80 -8.06 17.33
N ARG A 654 -16.47 -8.31 16.19
CA ARG A 654 -17.92 -8.54 16.17
C ARG A 654 -18.30 -9.76 17.01
N GLN A 655 -17.56 -10.86 16.89
CA GLN A 655 -17.81 -12.08 17.64
C GLN A 655 -17.60 -11.87 19.15
N LEU A 656 -16.55 -11.15 19.56
CA LEU A 656 -16.38 -10.72 20.96
C LEU A 656 -17.59 -9.93 21.43
N GLY A 657 -18.09 -8.99 20.62
CA GLY A 657 -19.31 -8.26 20.97
C GLY A 657 -20.53 -9.17 21.17
N TYR A 658 -20.73 -10.18 20.32
CA TYR A 658 -21.79 -11.19 20.50
C TYR A 658 -21.64 -12.01 21.78
N ILE A 659 -20.43 -12.51 22.06
CA ILE A 659 -20.12 -13.24 23.30
C ILE A 659 -20.40 -12.36 24.52
N HIS A 660 -19.92 -11.13 24.51
CA HIS A 660 -20.11 -10.18 25.61
C HIS A 660 -21.56 -9.73 25.76
N SER A 661 -22.36 -9.73 24.69
CA SER A 661 -23.81 -9.52 24.76
C SER A 661 -24.49 -10.64 25.55
N GLN A 662 -24.09 -11.90 25.36
CA GLN A 662 -24.65 -13.02 26.13
C GLN A 662 -24.15 -13.02 27.58
N LEU A 663 -22.86 -12.74 27.81
CA LEU A 663 -22.31 -12.58 29.16
C LEU A 663 -22.97 -11.42 29.94
N TYR A 664 -23.42 -10.37 29.26
CA TYR A 664 -24.13 -9.26 29.89
C TYR A 664 -25.47 -9.68 30.49
N LEU A 665 -26.22 -10.56 29.80
CA LEU A 665 -27.53 -11.06 30.28
C LEU A 665 -27.43 -11.77 31.65
N ILE A 666 -26.25 -12.27 32.00
CA ILE A 666 -25.96 -12.94 33.29
C ILE A 666 -25.01 -12.12 34.19
N LYS A 667 -24.86 -10.81 33.94
CA LYS A 667 -24.06 -9.88 34.74
C LYS A 667 -22.56 -10.23 34.81
N LYS A 668 -22.01 -10.79 33.73
CA LYS A 668 -20.57 -11.13 33.59
C LYS A 668 -19.83 -10.23 32.57
N SER A 669 -20.53 -9.26 31.99
CA SER A 669 -19.98 -8.26 31.07
C SER A 669 -20.69 -6.91 31.30
N THR A 670 -20.26 -5.87 30.59
CA THR A 670 -20.83 -4.53 30.63
C THR A 670 -21.19 -4.04 29.23
N VAL A 671 -22.16 -3.13 29.13
CA VAL A 671 -22.53 -2.51 27.85
C VAL A 671 -21.34 -1.78 27.22
N ALA A 672 -20.52 -1.10 28.03
CA ALA A 672 -19.30 -0.44 27.57
C ALA A 672 -18.32 -1.39 26.85
N LYS A 673 -18.16 -2.63 27.35
CA LYS A 673 -17.32 -3.64 26.68
C LYS A 673 -17.92 -4.05 25.33
N ILE A 674 -19.24 -4.30 25.29
CA ILE A 674 -19.94 -4.68 24.05
C ILE A 674 -19.76 -3.59 22.98
N THR A 675 -20.02 -2.34 23.33
CA THR A 675 -19.88 -1.22 22.40
C THR A 675 -18.44 -0.99 21.98
N ALA A 676 -17.47 -1.16 22.88
CA ALA A 676 -16.05 -1.06 22.52
C ALA A 676 -15.64 -2.11 21.46
N PHE A 677 -16.14 -3.34 21.58
CA PHE A 677 -15.90 -4.37 20.57
C PHE A 677 -16.58 -4.07 19.24
N TYR A 678 -17.83 -3.60 19.24
CA TYR A 678 -18.50 -3.19 18.00
C TYR A 678 -17.87 -1.96 17.34
N ASP A 679 -17.36 -1.02 18.14
CA ASP A 679 -16.64 0.15 17.65
C ASP A 679 -15.29 -0.26 17.03
N ASN A 680 -14.56 -1.19 17.67
CA ASN A 680 -13.37 -1.78 17.07
C ASN A 680 -13.71 -2.54 15.78
N ALA A 681 -14.80 -3.33 15.76
CA ALA A 681 -15.24 -4.01 14.55
C ALA A 681 -15.48 -3.03 13.39
N ARG A 682 -16.15 -1.91 13.66
CA ARG A 682 -16.41 -0.84 12.67
C ARG A 682 -15.19 0.00 12.31
N LYS A 683 -14.22 0.15 13.21
CA LYS A 683 -12.92 0.76 12.93
C LYS A 683 -12.21 0.01 11.81
N TYR A 684 -12.27 -1.32 11.83
CA TYR A 684 -11.65 -2.15 10.82
C TYR A 684 -12.54 -2.35 9.57
N ASN A 685 -13.85 -2.47 9.72
CA ASN A 685 -14.80 -2.52 8.60
C ASN A 685 -16.06 -1.68 8.91
N PRO A 686 -16.16 -0.44 8.40
CA PRO A 686 -17.29 0.45 8.67
C PRO A 686 -18.66 -0.10 8.23
N LYS A 687 -18.68 -1.02 7.26
CA LYS A 687 -19.90 -1.62 6.70
C LYS A 687 -20.28 -2.96 7.34
N ILE A 688 -19.57 -3.41 8.38
CA ILE A 688 -19.86 -4.71 8.99
C ILE A 688 -21.28 -4.76 9.57
N LYS A 689 -22.04 -5.79 9.19
CA LYS A 689 -23.37 -6.06 9.74
C LYS A 689 -23.25 -6.68 11.13
N ILE A 690 -24.03 -6.15 12.08
CA ILE A 690 -24.12 -6.64 13.46
C ILE A 690 -25.57 -7.02 13.69
N SER A 691 -25.83 -8.25 14.11
CA SER A 691 -27.19 -8.75 14.32
C SER A 691 -27.89 -7.99 15.44
N ARG A 692 -29.13 -7.55 15.17
CA ARG A 692 -29.97 -6.78 16.11
C ARG A 692 -30.15 -7.49 17.45
N VAL A 693 -30.21 -8.83 17.43
CA VAL A 693 -30.45 -9.66 18.61
C VAL A 693 -29.35 -9.51 19.67
N PHE A 694 -28.13 -9.17 19.25
CA PHE A 694 -26.97 -9.02 20.14
C PHE A 694 -26.60 -7.56 20.43
N ILE A 695 -27.38 -6.60 19.95
CA ILE A 695 -27.16 -5.19 20.23
C ILE A 695 -28.01 -4.77 21.42
N PRO A 696 -27.41 -4.21 22.50
CA PRO A 696 -28.16 -3.63 23.61
C PRO A 696 -29.21 -2.64 23.08
N PRO A 697 -30.47 -2.69 23.56
CA PRO A 697 -31.59 -1.91 23.01
C PRO A 697 -31.27 -0.42 22.82
N GLU A 698 -30.60 0.19 23.79
CA GLU A 698 -30.20 1.60 23.82
C GLU A 698 -29.17 1.99 22.74
N TYR A 699 -28.48 1.03 22.13
CA TYR A 699 -27.48 1.26 21.07
C TYR A 699 -27.90 0.75 19.69
N GLN A 700 -29.13 0.24 19.52
CA GLN A 700 -29.59 -0.28 18.23
C GLN A 700 -29.54 0.76 17.11
N SER A 701 -29.94 2.00 17.37
CA SER A 701 -29.89 3.10 16.39
C SER A 701 -28.48 3.46 15.94
N ARG A 702 -27.48 3.29 16.82
CA ARG A 702 -26.07 3.53 16.50
C ARG A 702 -25.52 2.50 15.52
N TYR A 703 -25.95 1.24 15.66
CA TYR A 703 -25.42 0.12 14.86
C TYR A 703 -26.35 -0.33 13.72
N MET A 704 -27.59 0.17 13.65
CA MET A 704 -28.54 -0.04 12.56
C MET A 704 -29.13 1.29 12.06
N PRO A 705 -28.59 1.89 10.99
CA PRO A 705 -29.21 3.06 10.37
C PRO A 705 -30.53 2.66 9.69
N THR A 706 -31.56 3.49 9.85
CA THR A 706 -32.92 3.28 9.35
C THR A 706 -33.00 3.32 7.83
N SER A 707 -33.34 2.18 7.21
CA SER A 707 -34.24 2.11 6.06
C SER A 707 -34.97 0.76 6.09
N PRO A 708 -36.30 0.70 5.84
CA PRO A 708 -37.12 -0.45 6.19
C PRO A 708 -37.32 -1.39 5.01
N SER A 709 -37.17 -2.69 5.25
CA SER A 709 -38.03 -3.71 4.65
C SER A 709 -38.07 -4.95 5.56
N LEU A 710 -39.29 -5.45 5.70
CA LEU A 710 -39.80 -6.42 6.67
C LEU A 710 -39.14 -7.81 6.59
N GLU A 711 -39.15 -8.44 7.76
CA GLU A 711 -39.41 -9.87 8.03
C GLU A 711 -38.59 -10.93 7.29
N SER A 712 -37.61 -11.47 8.03
CA SER A 712 -36.86 -12.72 7.81
C SER A 712 -35.40 -12.42 8.22
N GLN A 713 -34.68 -13.12 9.09
CA GLN A 713 -34.83 -14.43 9.72
C GLN A 713 -33.76 -14.53 10.83
N LEU A 714 -33.98 -15.46 11.76
CA LEU A 714 -32.99 -16.02 12.69
C LEU A 714 -31.86 -16.83 11.99
N SER A 715 -31.46 -16.48 10.77
CA SER A 715 -30.59 -17.32 9.92
C SER A 715 -29.26 -16.68 9.51
N ASP A 716 -28.99 -15.41 9.83
CA ASP A 716 -27.78 -14.71 9.38
C ASP A 716 -26.55 -14.95 10.31
N THR A 717 -26.39 -16.21 10.76
CA THR A 717 -25.12 -16.75 11.27
C THR A 717 -24.30 -17.40 10.14
N SER A 718 -24.64 -17.14 8.88
CA SER A 718 -23.78 -17.48 7.75
C SER A 718 -22.48 -16.68 7.88
N PHE A 719 -21.47 -17.39 8.35
CA PHE A 719 -20.08 -17.01 8.19
C PHE A 719 -19.72 -17.24 6.71
N GLU A 720 -20.16 -16.35 5.81
CA GLU A 720 -19.44 -16.18 4.55
C GLU A 720 -18.08 -15.56 4.91
N TRP A 721 -17.06 -16.41 4.87
CA TRP A 721 -15.64 -16.10 5.02
C TRP A 721 -15.05 -15.65 3.69
#